data_AF-A0A1B0FR04-F1
#
_entry.id   AF-A0A1B0FR04-F1
#
_cell.length_a   1.000
_cell.length_b   1.000
_cell.length_c   1.000
_cell.angle_alpha   90.00
_cell.angle_beta   90.00
_cell.angle_gamma   90.00
#
_symmetry.space_group_name_H-M   'P 1'
#
loop_
_entity.id
_entity.type
_entity.pdbx_description
1 polymer ?
#
loop_
_entity_poly.entity_id
_entity_poly.type
_entity_poly.pdbx_seq_one_letter_code
_entity_poly.pdbx_strand_id
1 'polypeptide(L)'
;MLKLKHGNNPNLARVMIQKIKGVILIQVPLYNAAVAQALWRRDLSEENVLDLNRQDTWQWWNRFRCAAHFDIKLRVVLEFNEIEEPDSDFVHRWLGEPIEAVVIPSSIFTRDCQNNPILSEAWQKILLYFLQLHVNIIVSTGANSGSLKLYSDYLLNLRDIRKDGQCLQDSEGVLKTQSSSLYGNLDCQAQEICEKNSIKYKFYQNAIAAALIDRVSDQDVDDKLTVVMILGAGKGWLVHSALNAAEYTKRKIRIYIIEKTLNAVRTLTAMVEKFWSTKDVRLFSSDMLEVYPPEKADILVSELSGSFKDHELFLERLDYAQHFLKPDGISMPCQSISYVNPIMSFKLFNDVRQVVHKPTFAHDRHGYYHPYSESGLAVPSKAIYNIGSPQPIFEFTHPSRDAFTDNRLYKILNFSVKMDCVLTGVCGYLEFTLYGDIVIRSVNSCTHARCLPSWLRTYFPLANPLEIKKGQIIEIHFWRRASKTEIWHEWCLASPFTTHFQKFREYIDIFLKTSTISYYKRKQFVRSIWNIAFYAASSFFLYFYNEYMILPQLLKNQGRYSLFYSSENLIFYKSQQCEKFQFYSLFIITFYLHGAMLDFKESDYLETASKSLYLLTLIAMDVYKYEYYFVGLNLNIGIYNIVTDFLVLLALQNSKRNLILNQIFLGMRIASWSHVFVIVWLWYGLSIWNSPVLQYFYHQIYHNSPTDCCGEGSAAKCIMLKDSSEYRHFKALKKAYIEVKISHEKLCTSTFCNSSATENSSAKAFQAIKCIMTLKRKLKRIREGRGGEVGDDNED
;
A
#
# COMPACT_ATOMS: atom_id res chain seq x y z
N MET A 1 -2.15 34.56 -3.05
CA MET A 1 -2.62 34.16 -1.71
C MET A 1 -4.12 33.94 -1.79
N LEU A 2 -4.65 32.88 -1.19
CA LEU A 2 -6.10 32.55 -1.21
C LEU A 2 -6.61 32.34 0.20
N LYS A 3 -7.74 32.95 0.56
CA LYS A 3 -8.33 32.83 1.90
C LYS A 3 -9.38 31.72 1.94
N LEU A 4 -9.21 30.76 2.85
CA LEU A 4 -10.25 29.78 3.15
C LEU A 4 -11.26 30.38 4.13
N LYS A 5 -12.53 30.43 3.74
CA LYS A 5 -13.63 31.00 4.54
C LYS A 5 -14.53 29.95 5.22
N HIS A 6 -14.52 28.71 4.73
CA HIS A 6 -15.34 27.60 5.23
C HIS A 6 -14.67 26.26 4.95
N GLY A 7 -15.22 25.15 5.49
CA GLY A 7 -14.60 23.83 5.40
C GLY A 7 -14.79 23.05 4.09
N ASN A 8 -15.72 23.43 3.21
CA ASN A 8 -16.01 22.69 1.98
C ASN A 8 -15.36 23.32 0.72
N ASN A 9 -14.08 23.01 0.46
CA ASN A 9 -13.34 23.55 -0.69
C ASN A 9 -12.69 22.52 -1.64
N PRO A 10 -13.30 21.34 -1.93
CA PRO A 10 -12.66 20.32 -2.77
C PRO A 10 -12.52 20.78 -4.24
N ASN A 11 -13.51 21.51 -4.77
CA ASN A 11 -13.44 22.02 -6.14
C ASN A 11 -12.34 23.08 -6.29
N LEU A 12 -12.16 23.92 -5.27
CA LEU A 12 -11.06 24.90 -5.25
C LEU A 12 -9.72 24.16 -5.26
N ALA A 13 -9.52 23.16 -4.39
CA ALA A 13 -8.30 22.35 -4.38
C ALA A 13 -8.00 21.73 -5.75
N ARG A 14 -9.01 21.11 -6.38
CA ARG A 14 -8.89 20.49 -7.72
C ARG A 14 -8.45 21.49 -8.79
N VAL A 15 -9.10 22.65 -8.87
CA VAL A 15 -8.79 23.69 -9.87
C VAL A 15 -7.37 24.23 -9.67
N MET A 16 -6.96 24.41 -8.42
CA MET A 16 -5.67 24.99 -8.07
C MET A 16 -4.51 24.11 -8.52
N ILE A 17 -4.57 22.81 -8.23
CA ILE A 17 -3.52 21.85 -8.60
C ILE A 17 -3.36 21.74 -10.11
N GLN A 18 -4.49 21.77 -10.84
CA GLN A 18 -4.48 21.66 -12.30
C GLN A 18 -3.92 22.92 -12.97
N LYS A 19 -4.21 24.11 -12.43
CA LYS A 19 -3.91 25.39 -13.12
C LYS A 19 -2.62 26.06 -12.66
N ILE A 20 -2.17 25.87 -11.42
CA ILE A 20 -1.07 26.66 -10.85
C ILE A 20 0.20 25.81 -10.71
N LYS A 21 1.27 26.31 -11.33
CA LYS A 21 2.58 25.66 -11.32
C LYS A 21 3.45 26.07 -10.12
N GLY A 22 3.22 27.24 -9.53
CA GLY A 22 4.02 27.81 -8.44
C GLY A 22 3.54 27.47 -7.02
N VAL A 23 4.18 28.09 -6.02
CA VAL A 23 3.80 27.98 -4.60
C VAL A 23 2.45 28.64 -4.36
N ILE A 24 1.58 27.96 -3.62
CA ILE A 24 0.24 28.44 -3.30
C ILE A 24 0.19 28.76 -1.81
N LEU A 25 0.06 30.05 -1.51
CA LEU A 25 -0.14 30.57 -0.16
C LEU A 25 -1.63 30.53 0.20
N ILE A 26 -1.98 29.76 1.21
CA ILE A 26 -3.36 29.57 1.67
C ILE A 26 -3.53 30.23 3.03
N GLN A 27 -4.26 31.33 3.03
CA GLN A 27 -4.61 32.08 4.22
C GLN A 27 -5.75 31.39 4.97
N VAL A 28 -5.50 31.05 6.23
CA VAL A 28 -6.47 30.40 7.13
C VAL A 28 -6.46 31.16 8.45
N PRO A 29 -7.63 31.56 8.99
CA PRO A 29 -7.67 32.16 10.31
C PRO A 29 -7.40 31.12 11.39
N LEU A 30 -6.68 31.51 12.44
CA LEU A 30 -6.33 30.63 13.56
C LEU A 30 -7.62 30.09 14.20
N TYR A 31 -8.59 30.96 14.47
CA TYR A 31 -9.90 30.57 14.97
C TYR A 31 -10.99 30.87 13.93
N ASN A 32 -12.16 30.26 14.09
CA ASN A 32 -13.29 30.56 13.21
C ASN A 32 -13.75 32.01 13.44
N ALA A 33 -13.56 32.89 12.45
CA ALA A 33 -13.94 34.31 12.57
C ALA A 33 -15.45 34.49 12.82
N ALA A 34 -16.28 33.52 12.41
CA ALA A 34 -17.72 33.53 12.68
C ALA A 34 -18.03 33.35 14.17
N VAL A 35 -17.16 32.68 14.94
CA VAL A 35 -17.32 32.55 16.41
C VAL A 35 -17.17 33.90 17.08
N ALA A 36 -16.11 34.64 16.74
CA ALA A 36 -15.89 35.97 17.28
C ALA A 36 -17.06 36.91 16.96
N GLN A 37 -17.62 36.83 15.75
CA GLN A 37 -18.81 37.61 15.37
C GLN A 37 -20.08 37.13 16.09
N ALA A 38 -20.22 35.84 16.34
CA ALA A 38 -21.39 35.27 16.99
C ALA A 38 -21.52 35.72 18.45
N LEU A 39 -20.41 35.96 19.16
CA LEU A 39 -20.41 36.50 20.53
C LEU A 39 -21.09 37.88 20.62
N TRP A 40 -21.06 38.67 19.55
CA TRP A 40 -21.67 40.02 19.51
C TRP A 40 -23.08 40.04 18.91
N ARG A 41 -23.55 38.89 18.39
CA ARG A 41 -24.86 38.76 17.72
C ARG A 41 -25.92 38.22 18.69
N ARG A 42 -26.96 39.01 18.93
CA ARG A 42 -28.07 38.65 19.83
C ARG A 42 -29.11 37.72 19.19
N ASP A 43 -29.02 37.50 17.89
CA ASP A 43 -29.98 36.69 17.10
C ASP A 43 -29.61 35.21 17.00
N LEU A 44 -28.43 34.81 17.49
CA LEU A 44 -27.98 33.41 17.50
C LEU A 44 -28.29 32.76 18.85
N SER A 45 -28.91 31.58 18.82
CA SER A 45 -29.07 30.74 20.01
C SER A 45 -27.72 30.20 20.49
N GLU A 46 -27.61 29.87 21.78
CA GLU A 46 -26.39 29.29 22.37
C GLU A 46 -25.94 28.00 21.66
N GLU A 47 -26.89 27.18 21.19
CA GLU A 47 -26.62 25.99 20.37
C GLU A 47 -25.90 26.31 19.05
N ASN A 48 -26.31 27.38 18.37
CA ASN A 48 -25.68 27.82 17.12
C ASN A 48 -24.24 28.32 17.36
N VAL A 49 -24.00 28.98 18.49
CA VAL A 49 -22.64 29.42 18.88
C VAL A 49 -21.76 28.21 19.21
N LEU A 50 -22.30 27.20 19.89
CA LEU A 50 -21.62 25.93 20.17
C LEU A 50 -21.29 25.16 18.88
N ASP A 51 -22.19 25.13 17.89
CA ASP A 51 -21.94 24.50 16.60
C ASP A 51 -20.88 25.23 15.77
N LEU A 52 -20.82 26.56 15.85
CA LEU A 52 -19.74 27.35 15.26
C LEU A 52 -18.39 27.11 15.94
N ASN A 53 -18.39 26.92 17.27
CA ASN A 53 -17.20 26.53 18.05
C ASN A 53 -16.71 25.12 17.72
N ARG A 54 -17.62 24.20 17.33
CA ARG A 54 -17.25 22.86 16.85
C ARG A 54 -16.58 22.87 15.48
N GLN A 55 -16.70 23.96 14.70
CA GLN A 55 -16.07 24.07 13.38
C GLN A 55 -14.61 24.53 13.49
N ASP A 56 -13.71 23.56 13.50
CA ASP A 56 -12.27 23.78 13.54
C ASP A 56 -11.71 24.24 12.17
N THR A 57 -11.00 25.37 12.17
CA THR A 57 -10.34 25.94 10.98
C THR A 57 -9.19 25.07 10.46
N TRP A 58 -8.52 24.33 11.36
CA TRP A 58 -7.51 23.36 10.96
C TRP A 58 -8.13 22.25 10.12
N GLN A 59 -9.38 21.86 10.40
CA GLN A 59 -10.07 20.86 9.60
C GLN A 59 -10.42 21.37 8.20
N TRP A 60 -10.61 22.69 8.03
CA TRP A 60 -10.78 23.30 6.70
C TRP A 60 -9.51 23.17 5.87
N TRP A 61 -8.36 23.46 6.50
CA TRP A 61 -7.05 23.25 5.91
C TRP A 61 -6.81 21.77 5.59
N ASN A 62 -7.08 20.88 6.55
CA ASN A 62 -6.86 19.45 6.40
C ASN A 62 -7.67 18.87 5.24
N ARG A 63 -8.97 19.18 5.15
CA ARG A 63 -9.81 18.76 4.00
C ARG A 63 -9.30 19.30 2.68
N PHE A 64 -8.88 20.56 2.65
CA PHE A 64 -8.33 21.19 1.45
C PHE A 64 -7.06 20.49 0.96
N ARG A 65 -6.09 20.24 1.85
CA ARG A 65 -4.84 19.57 1.48
C ARG A 65 -5.02 18.07 1.18
N CYS A 66 -5.98 17.39 1.82
CA CYS A 66 -6.30 15.99 1.55
C CYS A 66 -6.87 15.86 0.13
N ALA A 67 -7.78 16.76 -0.26
CA ALA A 67 -8.26 16.87 -1.64
C ALA A 67 -7.13 17.22 -2.63
N ALA A 68 -6.03 17.78 -2.13
CA ALA A 68 -4.84 18.10 -2.91
C ALA A 68 -3.70 17.08 -2.82
N HIS A 69 -3.94 15.89 -2.27
CA HIS A 69 -2.95 14.81 -2.12
C HIS A 69 -1.64 15.24 -1.43
N PHE A 70 -1.73 16.19 -0.49
CA PHE A 70 -0.59 16.73 0.25
C PHE A 70 0.52 17.26 -0.67
N ASP A 71 0.15 18.03 -1.71
CA ASP A 71 1.12 18.65 -2.61
C ASP A 71 2.08 19.59 -1.86
N ILE A 72 3.37 19.44 -2.14
CA ILE A 72 4.48 20.20 -1.57
C ILE A 72 4.36 21.70 -1.90
N LYS A 73 3.64 22.09 -2.95
CA LYS A 73 3.44 23.50 -3.32
C LYS A 73 2.56 24.27 -2.35
N LEU A 74 1.76 23.58 -1.54
CA LEU A 74 0.86 24.21 -0.60
C LEU A 74 1.63 24.71 0.64
N ARG A 75 1.37 25.96 1.01
CA ARG A 75 1.95 26.63 2.17
C ARG A 75 0.85 27.37 2.91
N VAL A 76 0.91 27.34 4.24
CA VAL A 76 -0.09 27.97 5.10
C VAL A 76 0.34 29.39 5.43
N VAL A 77 -0.60 30.32 5.36
CA VAL A 77 -0.50 31.66 5.91
C VAL A 77 -1.53 31.75 7.04
N LEU A 78 -1.08 31.84 8.28
CA LEU A 78 -1.97 31.80 9.44
C LEU A 78 -2.37 33.23 9.83
N GLU A 79 -3.67 33.52 9.94
CA GLU A 79 -4.17 34.84 10.34
C GLU A 79 -4.58 34.83 11.81
N PHE A 80 -4.05 35.77 12.59
CA PHE A 80 -4.43 35.94 13.99
C PHE A 80 -5.77 36.68 14.09
N ASN A 81 -6.59 36.29 15.06
CA ASN A 81 -7.89 36.89 15.33
C ASN A 81 -7.87 37.57 16.71
N GLU A 82 -8.84 38.46 16.94
CA GLU A 82 -9.08 39.15 18.21
C GLU A 82 -9.70 38.21 19.24
N ILE A 83 -8.89 37.33 19.83
CA ILE A 83 -9.26 36.50 20.98
C ILE A 83 -8.31 36.85 22.13
N GLU A 84 -8.88 36.98 23.34
CA GLU A 84 -8.15 37.38 24.54
C GLU A 84 -7.12 36.33 24.98
N GLU A 85 -7.47 35.04 24.91
CA GLU A 85 -6.56 33.95 25.33
C GLU A 85 -6.55 32.78 24.33
N PRO A 86 -5.48 32.66 23.51
CA PRO A 86 -5.31 31.53 22.61
C PRO A 86 -4.83 30.26 23.33
N ASP A 87 -5.54 29.15 23.10
CA ASP A 87 -5.17 27.81 23.60
C ASP A 87 -3.82 27.33 23.01
N SER A 88 -2.88 27.00 23.90
CA SER A 88 -1.54 26.52 23.53
C SER A 88 -1.57 25.21 22.76
N ASP A 89 -2.43 24.25 23.14
CA ASP A 89 -2.49 22.94 22.46
C ASP A 89 -2.96 23.12 21.01
N PHE A 90 -3.88 24.06 20.78
CA PHE A 90 -4.36 24.43 19.45
C PHE A 90 -3.26 25.06 18.59
N VAL A 91 -2.48 25.98 19.13
CA VAL A 91 -1.35 26.62 18.42
C VAL A 91 -0.24 25.60 18.14
N HIS A 92 0.07 24.72 19.09
CA HIS A 92 1.08 23.68 18.90
C HIS A 92 0.75 22.74 17.74
N ARG A 93 -0.53 22.43 17.51
CA ARG A 93 -0.96 21.65 16.34
C ARG A 93 -0.58 22.30 15.02
N TRP A 94 -0.69 23.63 14.94
CA TRP A 94 -0.30 24.38 13.74
C TRP A 94 1.22 24.40 13.52
N LEU A 95 2.05 24.22 14.56
CA LEU A 95 3.51 24.16 14.39
C LEU A 95 3.99 22.96 13.55
N GLY A 96 3.17 21.91 13.42
CA GLY A 96 3.45 20.76 12.53
C GLY A 96 3.13 21.00 11.04
N GLU A 97 2.53 22.15 10.72
CA GLU A 97 2.10 22.52 9.37
C GLU A 97 3.18 23.28 8.59
N PRO A 98 3.13 23.30 7.24
CA PRO A 98 4.07 24.06 6.42
C PRO A 98 3.71 25.55 6.40
N ILE A 99 3.88 26.23 7.53
CA ILE A 99 3.60 27.67 7.68
C ILE A 99 4.73 28.49 7.07
N GLU A 100 4.36 29.38 6.15
CA GLU A 100 5.29 30.31 5.49
C GLU A 100 5.21 31.71 6.08
N ALA A 101 4.00 32.13 6.47
CA ALA A 101 3.78 33.45 7.03
C ALA A 101 2.66 33.48 8.09
N VAL A 102 2.73 34.46 8.99
CA VAL A 102 1.66 34.82 9.94
C VAL A 102 1.17 36.22 9.61
N VAL A 103 -0.14 36.39 9.47
CA VAL A 103 -0.81 37.68 9.30
C VAL A 103 -1.30 38.17 10.65
N ILE A 104 -0.80 39.34 11.07
CA ILE A 104 -1.22 40.02 12.31
C ILE A 104 -2.01 41.27 11.94
N PRO A 105 -3.33 41.30 12.18
CA PRO A 105 -4.13 42.50 12.06
C PRO A 105 -3.66 43.60 13.01
N SER A 106 -3.66 44.85 12.53
CA SER A 106 -3.36 46.04 13.34
C SER A 106 -4.29 46.22 14.54
N SER A 107 -5.49 45.64 14.51
CA SER A 107 -6.47 45.70 15.60
C SER A 107 -6.07 44.89 16.84
N ILE A 108 -5.14 43.93 16.72
CA ILE A 108 -4.66 43.13 17.86
C ILE A 108 -3.65 43.91 18.71
N PHE A 109 -3.05 44.98 18.17
CA PHE A 109 -2.07 45.78 18.89
C PHE A 109 -2.78 46.73 19.86
N THR A 110 -2.45 46.58 21.14
CA THR A 110 -2.79 47.53 22.19
C THR A 110 -1.78 48.67 22.21
N ARG A 111 -2.12 49.81 22.83
CA ARG A 111 -1.19 50.93 22.96
C ARG A 111 -0.70 51.05 24.38
N ASP A 112 0.60 51.24 24.54
CA ASP A 112 1.20 51.55 25.83
C ASP A 112 0.91 52.99 26.28
N CYS A 113 1.27 53.32 27.52
CA CYS A 113 1.31 54.66 28.07
C CYS A 113 2.08 55.66 27.18
N GLN A 114 3.11 55.19 26.46
CA GLN A 114 3.89 55.97 25.49
C GLN A 114 3.29 55.98 24.08
N ASN A 115 2.07 55.46 23.91
CA ASN A 115 1.34 55.36 22.64
C ASN A 115 1.99 54.43 21.59
N ASN A 116 2.93 53.56 22.01
CA ASN A 116 3.57 52.56 21.16
C ASN A 116 2.70 51.31 21.02
N PRO A 117 2.67 50.66 19.84
CA PRO A 117 1.90 49.44 19.64
C PRO A 117 2.57 48.24 20.30
N ILE A 118 1.84 47.53 21.14
CA ILE A 118 2.30 46.36 21.91
C ILE A 118 1.28 45.23 21.77
N LEU A 119 1.78 44.00 21.61
CA LEU A 119 0.97 42.78 21.69
C LEU A 119 0.83 42.33 23.15
N SER A 120 -0.32 41.74 23.51
CA SER A 120 -0.48 41.10 24.83
C SER A 120 0.60 40.06 25.12
N GLU A 121 0.85 39.74 26.39
CA GLU A 121 1.86 38.76 26.78
C GLU A 121 1.59 37.36 26.18
N ALA A 122 0.32 36.95 26.06
CA ALA A 122 -0.08 35.68 25.45
C ALA A 122 0.29 35.64 23.96
N TRP A 123 -0.03 36.70 23.21
CA TRP A 123 0.31 36.83 21.80
C TRP A 123 1.82 36.95 21.56
N GLN A 124 2.54 37.62 22.47
CA GLN A 124 4.01 37.62 22.46
C GLN A 124 4.54 36.20 22.58
N LYS A 125 4.10 35.41 23.57
CA LYS A 125 4.54 34.01 23.75
C LYS A 125 4.32 33.16 22.50
N ILE A 126 3.17 33.30 21.85
CA ILE A 126 2.85 32.56 20.62
C ILE A 126 3.72 32.99 19.44
N LEU A 127 3.92 34.29 19.27
CA LEU A 127 4.74 34.83 18.19
C LEU A 127 6.17 34.27 18.26
N LEU A 128 6.68 33.98 19.45
CA LEU A 128 7.99 33.36 19.63
C LEU A 128 8.08 31.96 19.04
N TYR A 129 7.04 31.14 19.18
CA TYR A 129 7.04 29.80 18.58
C TYR A 129 7.16 29.90 17.05
N PHE A 130 6.51 30.88 16.43
CA PHE A 130 6.61 31.11 14.98
C PHE A 130 7.94 31.76 14.57
N LEU A 131 8.50 32.66 15.38
CA LEU A 131 9.82 33.24 15.16
C LEU A 131 10.93 32.20 15.25
N GLN A 132 10.81 31.21 16.15
CA GLN A 132 11.73 30.05 16.22
C GLN A 132 11.71 29.17 14.97
N LEU A 133 10.61 29.22 14.21
CA LEU A 133 10.44 28.55 12.92
C LEU A 133 10.84 29.43 11.72
N HIS A 134 11.34 30.65 11.96
CA HIS A 134 11.72 31.63 10.94
C HIS A 134 10.57 31.98 9.97
N VAL A 135 9.34 32.01 10.49
CA VAL A 135 8.15 32.34 9.72
C VAL A 135 8.10 33.83 9.41
N ASN A 136 7.67 34.20 8.20
CA ASN A 136 7.53 35.60 7.80
C ASN A 136 6.34 36.25 8.53
N ILE A 137 6.47 37.51 8.95
CA ILE A 137 5.37 38.23 9.59
C ILE A 137 4.81 39.25 8.60
N ILE A 138 3.48 39.23 8.42
CA ILE A 138 2.73 40.15 7.57
C ILE A 138 1.81 40.97 8.47
N VAL A 139 1.96 42.29 8.49
CA VAL A 139 1.05 43.16 9.25
C VAL A 139 -0.10 43.60 8.33
N SER A 140 -1.34 43.32 8.72
CA SER A 140 -2.53 43.75 7.98
C SER A 140 -3.04 45.06 8.58
N THR A 141 -3.08 46.12 7.76
CA THR A 141 -3.50 47.46 8.19
C THR A 141 -4.62 48.01 7.32
N GLY A 142 -5.44 48.88 7.89
CA GLY A 142 -6.38 49.69 7.12
C GLY A 142 -5.66 50.79 6.34
N ALA A 143 -6.28 51.30 5.28
CA ALA A 143 -5.67 52.23 4.31
C ALA A 143 -5.11 53.55 4.91
N ASN A 144 -5.41 53.90 6.16
CA ASN A 144 -5.09 55.18 6.78
C ASN A 144 -4.06 55.14 7.94
N SER A 145 -3.31 54.06 8.13
CA SER A 145 -2.34 54.00 9.24
C SER A 145 -0.95 54.49 8.87
N GLY A 146 -0.62 55.75 9.20
CA GLY A 146 0.75 56.30 9.15
C GLY A 146 1.73 55.64 10.15
N SER A 147 1.27 54.66 10.94
CA SER A 147 2.01 53.99 12.02
C SER A 147 2.67 52.67 11.62
N LEU A 148 2.76 52.35 10.32
CA LEU A 148 3.37 51.09 9.82
C LEU A 148 4.81 50.87 10.33
N LYS A 149 5.61 51.94 10.38
CA LYS A 149 6.99 51.88 10.91
C LYS A 149 7.03 51.49 12.40
N LEU A 150 6.08 51.98 13.19
CA LEU A 150 6.02 51.67 14.62
C LEU A 150 5.74 50.17 14.86
N TYR A 151 4.87 49.56 14.05
CA TYR A 151 4.61 48.13 14.12
C TYR A 151 5.83 47.30 13.69
N SER A 152 6.53 47.72 12.62
CA SER A 152 7.74 47.00 12.18
C SER A 152 8.85 47.09 13.21
N ASP A 153 9.07 48.26 13.80
CA ASP A 153 10.14 48.48 14.77
C ASP A 153 9.88 47.67 16.05
N TYR A 154 8.63 47.60 16.52
CA TYR A 154 8.25 46.74 17.63
C TYR A 154 8.54 45.24 17.36
N LEU A 155 8.17 44.74 16.18
CA LEU A 155 8.38 43.34 15.81
C LEU A 155 9.86 43.00 15.62
N LEU A 156 10.66 43.94 15.09
CA LEU A 156 12.12 43.80 14.98
C LEU A 156 12.76 43.78 16.36
N ASN A 157 12.38 44.69 17.26
CA ASN A 157 12.86 44.71 18.64
C ASN A 157 12.52 43.41 19.38
N LEU A 158 11.30 42.88 19.22
CA LEU A 158 10.93 41.57 19.78
C LEU A 158 11.81 40.42 19.24
N ARG A 159 12.18 40.48 17.96
CA ARG A 159 13.08 39.50 17.35
C ARG A 159 14.49 39.63 17.92
N ASP A 160 14.99 40.85 18.12
CA ASP A 160 16.37 41.11 18.53
C ASP A 160 16.60 40.90 20.04
N ILE A 161 15.69 41.34 20.91
CA ILE A 161 15.76 41.12 22.38
C ILE A 161 15.93 39.65 22.74
N ARG A 162 15.42 38.74 21.90
CA ARG A 162 15.44 37.30 22.17
C ARG A 162 16.43 36.51 21.33
N LYS A 163 17.14 37.15 20.39
CA LYS A 163 18.36 36.59 19.80
C LYS A 163 19.46 36.46 20.86
N ASP A 164 19.60 37.47 21.73
CA ASP A 164 20.63 37.49 22.78
C ASP A 164 20.40 36.47 23.90
N GLY A 165 19.13 36.15 24.21
CA GLY A 165 18.79 35.08 25.17
C GLY A 165 18.98 33.65 24.64
N GLN A 166 19.17 33.50 23.32
CA GLN A 166 19.44 32.22 22.66
C GLN A 166 20.75 32.34 21.85
N CYS A 167 21.88 32.29 22.56
CA CYS A 167 23.24 32.12 22.02
C CYS A 167 23.44 30.76 21.31
N LEU A 168 22.58 30.44 20.34
CA LEU A 168 22.55 29.19 19.56
C LEU A 168 22.24 29.45 18.08
N GLN A 169 22.39 30.69 17.59
CA GLN A 169 22.16 31.03 16.18
C GLN A 169 23.34 30.71 15.24
N ASP A 170 24.53 30.40 15.76
CA ASP A 170 25.62 29.82 14.93
C ASP A 170 25.28 28.41 14.39
N SER A 171 24.14 27.86 14.80
CA SER A 171 23.64 26.56 14.36
C SER A 171 22.99 26.58 12.97
N GLU A 172 22.70 27.73 12.34
CA GLU A 172 22.10 27.72 10.99
C GLU A 172 23.11 27.34 9.89
N GLY A 173 24.37 27.75 10.03
CA GLY A 173 25.45 27.26 9.19
C GLY A 173 25.65 25.76 9.37
N VAL A 174 25.71 25.30 10.63
CA VAL A 174 25.89 23.90 11.00
C VAL A 174 24.70 23.03 10.59
N LEU A 175 23.45 23.49 10.70
CA LEU A 175 22.24 22.79 10.25
C LEU A 175 22.18 22.67 8.73
N LYS A 176 22.61 23.68 7.98
CA LYS A 176 22.69 23.61 6.51
C LYS A 176 23.77 22.62 6.08
N THR A 177 24.91 22.58 6.77
CA THR A 177 25.95 21.58 6.50
C THR A 177 25.52 20.17 6.94
N GLN A 178 24.77 20.02 8.03
CA GLN A 178 24.15 18.75 8.44
C GLN A 178 22.99 18.34 7.53
N SER A 179 22.30 19.26 6.85
CA SER A 179 21.28 18.90 5.86
C SER A 179 21.87 18.22 4.61
N SER A 180 23.18 18.36 4.38
CA SER A 180 23.90 17.58 3.36
C SER A 180 24.15 16.12 3.81
N SER A 181 24.01 15.83 5.12
CA SER A 181 24.27 14.51 5.71
C SER A 181 23.12 13.51 5.54
N LEU A 182 22.17 13.77 4.65
CA LEU A 182 21.10 12.84 4.31
C LEU A 182 21.66 11.55 3.66
N TYR A 183 22.87 11.59 3.07
CA TYR A 183 23.41 10.49 2.24
C TYR A 183 24.90 10.13 2.37
N GLY A 184 25.57 10.53 3.44
CA GLY A 184 26.90 9.98 3.78
C GLY A 184 28.08 10.92 3.56
N ASN A 185 29.07 10.72 4.42
CA ASN A 185 30.31 11.46 4.65
C ASN A 185 30.14 12.89 5.15
N LEU A 186 30.34 13.07 6.47
CA LEU A 186 30.67 14.38 7.03
C LEU A 186 31.99 14.85 6.40
N ASP A 187 31.97 16.02 5.77
CA ASP A 187 33.21 16.75 5.52
C ASP A 187 33.88 17.01 6.87
N CYS A 188 35.17 16.67 6.98
CA CYS A 188 35.95 16.76 8.22
C CYS A 188 35.88 18.14 8.89
N GLN A 189 35.62 19.19 8.10
CA GLN A 189 35.43 20.58 8.54
C GLN A 189 34.08 20.83 9.22
N ALA A 190 32.99 20.24 8.72
CA ALA A 190 31.65 20.41 9.28
C ALA A 190 31.54 19.77 10.68
N GLN A 191 32.20 18.62 10.84
CA GLN A 191 32.29 17.93 12.11
C GLN A 191 33.09 18.74 13.14
N GLU A 192 34.19 19.38 12.71
CA GLU A 192 35.04 20.20 13.58
C GLU A 192 34.34 21.44 14.13
N ILE A 193 33.54 22.11 13.30
CA ILE A 193 32.74 23.27 13.72
C ILE A 193 31.66 22.86 14.73
N CYS A 194 31.05 21.68 14.55
CA CYS A 194 30.05 21.14 15.47
C CYS A 194 30.66 20.71 16.82
N GLU A 195 31.89 20.17 16.79
CA GLU A 195 32.59 19.70 17.99
C GLU A 195 33.17 20.85 18.84
N LYS A 196 33.70 21.90 18.21
CA LYS A 196 34.42 22.99 18.88
C LYS A 196 33.59 23.78 19.90
N ASN A 197 32.27 23.87 19.70
CA ASN A 197 31.34 24.63 20.56
C ASN A 197 30.33 23.73 21.31
N SER A 198 30.61 22.42 21.43
CA SER A 198 29.62 21.49 21.97
C SER A 198 29.60 21.47 23.50
N ILE A 199 28.46 21.85 24.09
CA ILE A 199 28.15 21.72 25.53
C ILE A 199 28.30 20.25 25.99
N LYS A 200 28.31 19.28 25.07
CA LYS A 200 28.40 17.84 25.30
C LYS A 200 29.64 17.51 26.12
N TYR A 201 30.80 18.00 25.68
CA TYR A 201 32.08 17.68 26.32
C TYR A 201 32.17 18.27 27.73
N LYS A 202 31.47 19.37 28.01
CA LYS A 202 31.35 19.92 29.37
C LYS A 202 30.57 18.98 30.30
N PHE A 203 29.50 18.35 29.82
CA PHE A 203 28.78 17.33 30.59
C PHE A 203 29.65 16.10 30.88
N TYR A 204 30.41 15.62 29.89
CA TYR A 204 31.38 14.54 30.10
C TYR A 204 32.47 14.92 31.09
N GLN A 205 33.05 16.12 30.97
CA GLN A 205 34.05 16.61 31.92
C GLN A 205 33.50 16.64 33.35
N ASN A 206 32.28 17.14 33.55
CA ASN A 206 31.63 17.15 34.87
C ASN A 206 31.35 15.74 35.38
N ALA A 207 30.92 14.81 34.52
CA ALA A 207 30.67 13.41 34.89
C ALA A 207 31.95 12.69 35.31
N ILE A 208 33.02 12.86 34.55
CA ILE A 208 34.34 12.30 34.87
C ILE A 208 34.86 12.90 36.17
N ALA A 209 34.73 14.22 36.38
CA ALA A 209 35.16 14.87 37.61
C ALA A 209 34.40 14.32 38.84
N ALA A 210 33.08 14.15 38.75
CA ALA A 210 32.27 13.56 39.80
C ALA A 210 32.72 12.12 40.12
N ALA A 211 32.91 11.29 39.09
CA ALA A 211 33.35 9.90 39.28
C ALA A 211 34.78 9.79 39.87
N LEU A 212 35.68 10.73 39.56
CA LEU A 212 37.02 10.76 40.14
C LEU A 212 37.00 11.10 41.64
N ILE A 213 36.13 12.03 42.05
CA ILE A 213 35.95 12.42 43.45
C ILE A 213 35.35 11.25 44.25
N ASP A 214 34.33 10.59 43.71
CA ASP A 214 33.66 9.47 44.39
C ASP A 214 34.58 8.25 44.54
N ARG A 215 35.52 8.04 43.60
CA ARG A 215 36.44 6.89 43.63
C ARG A 215 37.67 7.10 44.51
N VAL A 216 38.22 8.32 44.53
CA VAL A 216 39.44 8.64 45.29
C VAL A 216 39.12 9.70 46.33
N SER A 217 39.09 9.29 47.60
CA SER A 217 38.90 10.21 48.73
C SER A 217 40.05 11.24 48.83
N ASP A 218 39.82 12.40 49.43
CA ASP A 218 40.84 13.45 49.64
C ASP A 218 42.10 12.98 50.37
N GLN A 219 42.06 11.85 51.07
CA GLN A 219 43.21 11.28 51.77
C GLN A 219 44.11 10.43 50.85
N ASP A 220 43.55 9.86 49.78
CA ASP A 220 44.25 8.92 48.88
C ASP A 220 44.72 9.57 47.56
N VAL A 221 44.78 10.90 47.49
CA VAL A 221 45.08 11.65 46.25
C VAL A 221 46.40 11.20 45.62
N ASP A 222 47.42 11.00 46.45
CA ASP A 222 48.78 10.77 45.98
C ASP A 222 49.08 9.31 45.67
N ASP A 223 48.39 8.38 46.33
CA ASP A 223 48.68 6.94 46.27
C ASP A 223 47.84 6.21 45.21
N LYS A 224 46.62 6.66 44.93
CA LYS A 224 45.71 5.99 44.00
C LYS A 224 45.75 6.58 42.58
N LEU A 225 46.18 5.76 41.63
CA LEU A 225 46.06 6.02 40.20
C LEU A 225 44.73 5.46 39.66
N THR A 226 43.94 6.29 38.96
CA THR A 226 42.72 5.84 38.29
C THR A 226 42.98 5.62 36.80
N VAL A 227 42.63 4.44 36.28
CA VAL A 227 42.76 4.09 34.85
C VAL A 227 41.48 4.44 34.10
N VAL A 228 41.57 5.39 33.17
CA VAL A 228 40.46 5.81 32.31
C VAL A 228 40.67 5.28 30.90
N MET A 229 39.73 4.49 30.39
CA MET A 229 39.72 4.01 29.00
C MET A 229 38.70 4.80 28.18
N ILE A 230 39.13 5.37 27.06
CA ILE A 230 38.28 6.10 26.12
C ILE A 230 38.13 5.27 24.85
N LEU A 231 36.92 4.80 24.59
CA LEU A 231 36.54 4.01 23.42
C LEU A 231 35.98 4.92 22.33
N GLY A 232 36.62 4.93 21.16
CA GLY A 232 36.22 5.82 20.06
C GLY A 232 36.47 7.28 20.40
N ALA A 233 37.74 7.65 20.61
CA ALA A 233 38.10 9.01 21.01
C ALA A 233 37.94 10.05 19.89
N GLY A 234 37.75 9.63 18.64
CA GLY A 234 37.63 10.51 17.49
C GLY A 234 38.84 11.45 17.40
N LYS A 235 38.59 12.75 17.29
CA LYS A 235 39.65 13.77 17.27
C LYS A 235 40.27 14.08 18.64
N GLY A 236 39.81 13.47 19.73
CA GLY A 236 40.43 13.59 21.07
C GLY A 236 39.74 14.54 22.06
N TRP A 237 38.54 15.06 21.76
CA TRP A 237 37.83 15.99 22.65
C TRP A 237 37.45 15.38 24.02
N LEU A 238 37.11 14.08 24.04
CA LEU A 238 36.87 13.37 25.30
C LEU A 238 38.15 13.20 26.12
N VAL A 239 39.30 13.02 25.47
CA VAL A 239 40.61 12.95 26.12
C VAL A 239 40.92 14.28 26.82
N HIS A 240 40.72 15.39 26.12
CA HIS A 240 40.85 16.73 26.72
C HIS A 240 39.90 16.91 27.91
N SER A 241 38.65 16.46 27.79
CA SER A 241 37.66 16.55 28.87
C SER A 241 38.09 15.75 30.11
N ALA A 242 38.65 14.55 29.91
CA ALA A 242 39.16 13.71 31.00
C ALA A 242 40.41 14.32 31.67
N LEU A 243 41.35 14.86 30.89
CA LEU A 243 42.54 15.55 31.40
C LEU A 243 42.17 16.80 32.20
N ASN A 244 41.25 17.62 31.68
CA ASN A 244 40.76 18.81 32.36
C ASN A 244 40.03 18.45 33.66
N ALA A 245 39.26 17.36 33.68
CA ALA A 245 38.59 16.86 34.88
C ALA A 245 39.61 16.41 35.95
N ALA A 246 40.69 15.74 35.54
CA ALA A 246 41.76 15.33 36.46
C ALA A 246 42.55 16.51 37.02
N GLU A 247 42.85 17.52 36.20
CA GLU A 247 43.51 18.75 36.68
C GLU A 247 42.62 19.52 37.65
N TYR A 248 41.32 19.62 37.35
CA TYR A 248 40.34 20.27 38.21
C TYR A 248 40.20 19.56 39.57
N THR A 249 40.15 18.23 39.57
CA THR A 249 40.00 17.41 40.78
C THR A 249 41.32 17.10 41.49
N LYS A 250 42.47 17.45 40.88
CA LYS A 250 43.83 17.12 41.32
C LYS A 250 44.09 15.62 41.51
N ARG A 251 43.40 14.75 40.77
CA ARG A 251 43.56 13.29 40.84
C ARG A 251 44.50 12.77 39.76
N LYS A 252 45.31 11.76 40.10
CA LYS A 252 46.21 11.10 39.16
C LYS A 252 45.42 10.13 38.28
N ILE A 253 45.46 10.35 36.97
CA ILE A 253 44.82 9.48 35.98
C ILE A 253 45.82 8.97 34.96
N ARG A 254 45.57 7.76 34.46
CA ARG A 254 46.20 7.21 33.25
C ARG A 254 45.13 7.03 32.19
N ILE A 255 45.38 7.50 30.97
CA ILE A 255 44.41 7.43 29.89
C ILE A 255 44.85 6.41 28.84
N TYR A 256 43.94 5.50 28.51
CA TYR A 256 44.05 4.59 27.38
C TYR A 256 43.07 5.01 26.30
N ILE A 257 43.55 5.24 25.08
CA ILE A 257 42.73 5.64 23.94
C ILE A 257 42.65 4.46 22.97
N ILE A 258 41.44 4.03 22.63
CA ILE A 258 41.17 2.97 21.66
C ILE A 258 40.41 3.58 20.48
N GLU A 259 41.03 3.61 19.30
CA GLU A 259 40.44 4.20 18.09
C GLU A 259 40.77 3.36 16.85
N LYS A 260 39.74 3.11 16.04
CA LYS A 260 39.83 2.31 14.80
C LYS A 260 40.11 3.19 13.58
N THR A 261 39.59 4.41 13.58
CA THR A 261 39.55 5.27 12.41
C THR A 261 40.93 5.86 12.11
N LEU A 262 41.57 5.44 11.02
CA LEU A 262 42.94 5.82 10.68
C LEU A 262 43.18 7.35 10.66
N ASN A 263 42.21 8.12 10.14
CA ASN A 263 42.32 9.58 10.10
C ASN A 263 42.34 10.20 11.50
N ALA A 264 41.48 9.69 12.40
CA ALA A 264 41.44 10.11 13.79
C ALA A 264 42.72 9.71 14.54
N VAL A 265 43.21 8.48 14.32
CA VAL A 265 44.49 8.00 14.88
C VAL A 265 45.64 8.92 14.51
N ARG A 266 45.77 9.35 13.25
CA ARG A 266 46.82 10.29 12.83
C ARG A 266 46.79 11.60 13.62
N THR A 267 45.59 12.15 13.82
CA THR A 267 45.39 13.36 14.63
C THR A 267 45.76 13.11 16.10
N LEU A 268 45.32 11.99 16.67
CA LEU A 268 45.60 11.63 18.05
C LEU A 268 47.09 11.38 18.29
N THR A 269 47.81 10.72 17.38
CA THR A 269 49.27 10.53 17.48
C THR A 269 49.97 11.88 17.55
N ALA A 270 49.62 12.81 16.66
CA ALA A 270 50.17 14.17 16.69
C ALA A 270 49.83 14.93 17.98
N MET A 271 48.63 14.71 18.56
CA MET A 271 48.24 15.32 19.84
C MET A 271 49.01 14.72 21.03
N VAL A 272 49.19 13.41 21.06
CA VAL A 272 49.98 12.71 22.08
C VAL A 272 51.43 13.21 22.08
N GLU A 273 52.04 13.33 20.90
CA GLU A 273 53.43 13.80 20.77
C GLU A 273 53.61 15.28 21.12
N LYS A 274 52.69 16.15 20.68
CA LYS A 274 52.86 17.61 20.83
C LYS A 274 52.30 18.17 22.13
N PHE A 275 51.11 17.73 22.55
CA PHE A 275 50.38 18.34 23.67
C PHE A 275 50.36 17.47 24.93
N TRP A 276 50.35 16.14 24.79
CA TRP A 276 50.23 15.22 25.92
C TRP A 276 51.52 14.46 26.25
N SER A 277 52.67 14.92 25.76
CA SER A 277 53.97 14.27 26.00
C SER A 277 54.38 14.19 27.47
N THR A 278 53.86 15.10 28.31
CA THR A 278 54.09 15.12 29.76
C THR A 278 53.04 14.35 30.57
N LYS A 279 52.00 13.82 29.92
CA LYS A 279 50.87 13.12 30.55
C LYS A 279 50.96 11.61 30.26
N ASP A 280 50.42 10.78 31.14
CA ASP A 280 50.38 9.31 30.95
C ASP A 280 49.19 8.92 30.05
N VAL A 281 49.35 9.13 28.74
CA VAL A 281 48.35 8.85 27.70
C VAL A 281 48.91 7.80 26.72
N ARG A 282 48.16 6.72 26.49
CA ARG A 282 48.56 5.61 25.60
C ARG A 282 47.53 5.40 24.50
N LEU A 283 47.97 5.41 23.25
CA LEU A 283 47.12 5.25 22.07
C LEU A 283 47.20 3.84 21.49
N PHE A 284 46.04 3.24 21.24
CA PHE A 284 45.85 1.95 20.58
C PHE A 284 45.08 2.15 19.27
N SER A 285 45.75 1.91 18.15
CA SER A 285 45.18 2.01 16.79
C SER A 285 44.61 0.66 16.35
N SER A 286 43.51 0.23 16.95
CA SER A 286 42.86 -1.05 16.62
C SER A 286 41.38 -1.03 17.03
N ASP A 287 40.60 -1.98 16.52
CA ASP A 287 39.20 -2.15 16.89
C ASP A 287 39.11 -2.65 18.34
N MET A 288 38.12 -2.16 19.09
CA MET A 288 37.90 -2.56 20.48
C MET A 288 37.65 -4.07 20.64
N LEU A 289 37.23 -4.75 19.56
CA LEU A 289 37.03 -6.20 19.54
C LEU A 289 38.35 -7.01 19.46
N GLU A 290 39.46 -6.37 19.10
CA GLU A 290 40.75 -7.03 18.83
C GLU A 290 41.84 -6.62 19.84
N VAL A 291 41.62 -5.54 20.58
CA VAL A 291 42.59 -4.98 21.54
C VAL A 291 42.54 -5.72 22.87
N TYR A 292 43.72 -6.05 23.40
CA TYR A 292 43.90 -6.52 24.77
C TYR A 292 44.70 -5.47 25.56
N PRO A 293 44.05 -4.59 26.35
CA PRO A 293 44.76 -3.60 27.14
C PRO A 293 45.56 -4.27 28.27
N PRO A 294 46.71 -3.71 28.66
CA PRO A 294 47.61 -4.34 29.63
C PRO A 294 47.06 -4.37 31.06
N GLU A 295 46.10 -3.51 31.39
CA GLU A 295 45.43 -3.45 32.69
C GLU A 295 43.95 -3.11 32.50
N LYS A 296 43.11 -3.40 33.49
CA LYS A 296 41.66 -3.12 33.45
C LYS A 296 41.35 -1.66 33.83
N ALA A 297 40.31 -1.09 33.23
CA ALA A 297 39.83 0.26 33.50
C ALA A 297 39.06 0.37 34.82
N ASP A 298 39.25 1.50 35.48
CA ASP A 298 38.41 2.01 36.57
C ASP A 298 37.21 2.78 36.02
N ILE A 299 37.41 3.57 34.97
CA ILE A 299 36.36 4.34 34.29
C ILE A 299 36.46 4.07 32.79
N LEU A 300 35.38 3.60 32.19
CA LEU A 300 35.25 3.40 30.74
C LEU A 300 34.36 4.49 30.17
N VAL A 301 34.89 5.30 29.25
CA VAL A 301 34.16 6.39 28.61
C VAL A 301 34.03 6.10 27.13
N SER A 302 32.83 6.22 26.58
CA SER A 302 32.58 6.03 25.15
C SER A 302 31.87 7.24 24.57
N GLU A 303 32.16 7.57 23.31
CA GLU A 303 31.42 8.64 22.63
C GLU A 303 30.05 8.14 22.15
N LEU A 304 29.00 8.80 22.64
CA LEU A 304 27.63 8.52 22.23
C LEU A 304 27.31 9.11 20.86
N SER A 305 26.87 8.26 19.94
CA SER A 305 26.29 8.70 18.68
C SER A 305 24.89 9.29 18.92
N GLY A 306 24.64 10.48 18.35
CA GLY A 306 23.52 11.34 18.72
C GLY A 306 22.16 11.01 18.09
N SER A 307 21.97 9.81 17.56
CA SER A 307 20.73 9.44 16.86
C SER A 307 20.30 8.02 17.22
N PHE A 308 19.00 7.75 17.16
CA PHE A 308 18.39 6.43 17.41
C PHE A 308 18.88 5.33 16.45
N LYS A 309 19.70 5.69 15.47
CA LYS A 309 20.36 4.75 14.56
C LYS A 309 21.57 4.13 15.25
N ASP A 310 21.40 2.93 15.76
CA ASP A 310 22.50 2.04 16.19
C ASP A 310 23.29 1.49 14.97
N HIS A 311 23.66 2.33 14.00
CA HIS A 311 24.40 1.89 12.81
C HIS A 311 25.79 1.33 13.15
N GLU A 312 26.31 1.62 14.33
CA GLU A 312 27.64 1.19 14.77
C GLU A 312 27.62 0.04 15.78
N LEU A 313 26.45 -0.57 16.04
CA LEU A 313 26.32 -1.62 17.07
C LEU A 313 26.88 -1.15 18.43
N PHE A 314 26.61 0.12 18.76
CA PHE A 314 27.27 0.80 19.88
C PHE A 314 27.02 0.09 21.21
N LEU A 315 25.78 -0.34 21.46
CA LEU A 315 25.40 -1.03 22.68
C LEU A 315 26.08 -2.41 22.77
N GLU A 316 26.13 -3.15 21.68
CA GLU A 316 26.79 -4.46 21.60
C GLU A 316 28.31 -4.34 21.76
N ARG A 317 28.88 -3.25 21.25
CA ARG A 317 30.29 -2.90 21.41
C ARG A 317 30.64 -2.52 22.85
N LEU A 318 29.77 -1.77 23.52
CA LEU A 318 29.89 -1.47 24.94
C LEU A 318 29.75 -2.73 25.79
N ASP A 319 28.81 -3.62 25.45
CA ASP A 319 28.66 -4.91 26.12
C ASP A 319 29.91 -5.77 25.98
N TYR A 320 30.51 -5.82 24.79
CA TYR A 320 31.82 -6.44 24.62
C TYR A 320 32.86 -5.77 25.50
N ALA A 321 32.97 -4.43 25.45
CA ALA A 321 33.99 -3.68 26.19
C ALA A 321 33.92 -3.79 27.73
N GLN A 322 32.87 -4.40 28.29
CA GLN A 322 32.78 -4.67 29.73
C GLN A 322 33.93 -5.54 30.26
N HIS A 323 34.51 -6.42 29.43
CA HIS A 323 35.66 -7.22 29.85
C HIS A 323 36.92 -6.39 30.18
N PHE A 324 37.00 -5.16 29.66
CA PHE A 324 38.05 -4.19 30.00
C PHE A 324 37.86 -3.57 31.38
N LEU A 325 36.67 -3.65 31.96
CA LEU A 325 36.31 -2.97 33.20
C LEU A 325 36.64 -3.83 34.42
N LYS A 326 37.07 -3.18 35.51
CA LYS A 326 37.16 -3.82 36.84
C LYS A 326 35.76 -4.14 37.39
N PRO A 327 35.61 -5.07 38.35
CA PRO A 327 34.30 -5.41 38.94
C PRO A 327 33.57 -4.22 39.58
N ASP A 328 34.34 -3.25 40.10
CA ASP A 328 33.90 -1.97 40.68
C ASP A 328 34.07 -0.78 39.71
N GLY A 329 34.32 -1.06 38.44
CA GLY A 329 34.53 -0.03 37.43
C GLY A 329 33.21 0.62 37.00
N ILE A 330 33.32 1.86 36.54
CA ILE A 330 32.20 2.70 36.10
C ILE A 330 32.20 2.77 34.58
N SER A 331 31.04 2.57 33.95
CA SER A 331 30.86 2.83 32.51
C SER A 331 30.14 4.17 32.31
N MET A 332 30.61 4.95 31.34
CA MET A 332 30.00 6.21 30.91
C MET A 332 29.65 6.12 29.42
N PRO A 333 28.35 6.15 29.07
CA PRO A 333 27.19 6.35 29.95
C PRO A 333 26.89 5.16 30.87
N CYS A 334 26.30 5.42 32.03
CA CYS A 334 25.77 4.40 32.94
C CYS A 334 24.44 3.82 32.44
N GLN A 335 23.62 4.64 31.79
CA GLN A 335 22.28 4.23 31.34
C GLN A 335 21.91 4.96 30.05
N SER A 336 21.24 4.25 29.16
CA SER A 336 20.74 4.75 27.88
C SER A 336 19.25 4.42 27.78
N ILE A 337 18.41 5.44 27.63
CA ILE A 337 16.96 5.29 27.48
C ILE A 337 16.52 5.90 26.16
N SER A 338 15.87 5.08 25.34
CA SER A 338 15.28 5.46 24.07
C SER A 338 13.80 5.79 24.28
N TYR A 339 13.37 6.99 23.93
CA TYR A 339 11.97 7.43 23.98
C TYR A 339 11.38 7.55 22.59
N VAL A 340 10.06 7.44 22.51
CA VAL A 340 9.32 7.62 21.27
C VAL A 340 8.07 8.44 21.50
N ASN A 341 7.71 9.23 20.49
CA ASN A 341 6.48 10.00 20.44
C ASN A 341 5.84 9.97 19.05
N PRO A 342 4.53 9.71 18.91
CA PRO A 342 3.80 9.97 17.67
C PRO A 342 3.80 11.46 17.36
N ILE A 343 4.10 11.79 16.10
CA ILE A 343 4.19 13.17 15.65
C ILE A 343 3.41 13.45 14.38
N MET A 344 3.10 14.72 14.22
CA MET A 344 2.56 15.31 13.00
C MET A 344 3.55 16.35 12.50
N SER A 345 4.16 16.08 11.35
CA SER A 345 5.04 17.03 10.67
C SER A 345 4.99 16.85 9.16
N PHE A 346 4.35 17.81 8.48
CA PHE A 346 4.21 17.77 7.04
C PHE A 346 5.49 18.16 6.31
N LYS A 347 6.34 18.97 6.94
CA LYS A 347 7.67 19.27 6.42
C LYS A 347 8.48 17.99 6.30
N LEU A 348 8.61 17.23 7.39
CA LEU A 348 9.32 15.95 7.41
C LEU A 348 8.74 14.94 6.44
N PHE A 349 7.42 14.79 6.44
CA PHE A 349 6.73 13.87 5.55
C PHE A 349 6.99 14.20 4.06
N ASN A 350 6.93 15.48 3.70
CA ASN A 350 7.18 15.93 2.34
C ASN A 350 8.66 15.84 1.94
N ASP A 351 9.59 16.06 2.87
CA ASP A 351 11.02 15.92 2.63
C ASP A 351 11.37 14.44 2.31
N VAL A 352 10.80 13.49 3.07
CA VAL A 352 10.93 12.05 2.78
C VAL A 352 10.33 11.69 1.42
N ARG A 353 9.16 12.24 1.07
CA ARG A 353 8.56 12.02 -0.26
C ARG A 353 9.40 12.57 -1.40
N GLN A 354 10.07 13.71 -1.23
CA GLN A 354 10.91 14.31 -2.27
C GLN A 354 12.14 13.48 -2.59
N VAL A 355 12.76 12.88 -1.56
CA VAL A 355 13.86 11.93 -1.74
C VAL A 355 13.45 10.76 -2.63
N VAL A 356 12.28 10.18 -2.35
CA VAL A 356 11.72 9.04 -3.12
C VAL A 356 11.56 9.37 -4.60
N HIS A 357 11.36 10.65 -4.95
CA HIS A 357 11.15 11.09 -6.33
C HIS A 357 12.43 11.44 -7.12
N LYS A 358 13.63 11.37 -6.52
CA LYS A 358 14.90 11.54 -7.25
C LYS A 358 15.53 10.17 -7.54
N PRO A 359 15.39 9.62 -8.77
CA PRO A 359 16.03 8.36 -9.13
C PRO A 359 17.51 8.62 -9.41
N THR A 360 18.39 8.35 -8.45
CA THR A 360 19.85 8.37 -8.70
C THR A 360 20.34 7.07 -9.36
N PHE A 361 19.55 6.00 -9.35
CA PHE A 361 19.88 4.73 -10.03
C PHE A 361 18.78 4.32 -10.99
N ALA A 362 18.90 4.79 -12.22
CA ALA A 362 18.12 4.28 -13.35
C ALA A 362 18.68 2.91 -13.75
N HIS A 363 18.23 1.81 -13.13
CA HIS A 363 18.19 0.50 -13.81
C HIS A 363 17.31 -0.58 -13.15
N ASP A 364 16.89 -0.46 -11.89
CA ASP A 364 15.95 -1.44 -11.31
C ASP A 364 14.48 -1.05 -11.55
N ARG A 365 13.96 -1.46 -12.71
CA ARG A 365 12.53 -1.35 -13.09
C ARG A 365 11.64 -2.41 -12.43
N HIS A 366 11.96 -2.87 -11.23
CA HIS A 366 11.16 -3.88 -10.52
C HIS A 366 10.97 -3.51 -9.05
N GLY A 367 9.90 -2.77 -8.76
CA GLY A 367 9.38 -2.64 -7.41
C GLY A 367 8.84 -1.26 -7.07
N TYR A 368 7.52 -1.15 -6.89
CA TYR A 368 6.86 -0.09 -6.13
C TYR A 368 7.19 -0.21 -4.62
N TYR A 369 8.46 -0.39 -4.27
CA TYR A 369 8.93 -0.49 -2.89
C TYR A 369 9.65 0.81 -2.56
N HIS A 370 9.24 1.47 -1.47
CA HIS A 370 9.76 2.75 -1.01
C HIS A 370 10.81 2.51 0.09
N PRO A 371 12.12 2.41 -0.20
CA PRO A 371 13.13 2.05 0.80
C PRO A 371 13.27 3.13 1.90
N TYR A 372 12.84 4.35 1.60
CA TYR A 372 12.98 5.52 2.47
C TYR A 372 11.81 5.73 3.44
N SER A 373 10.66 5.06 3.23
CA SER A 373 9.56 5.07 4.21
C SER A 373 9.74 4.04 5.33
N GLU A 374 10.74 3.18 5.22
CA GLU A 374 11.00 2.07 6.16
C GLU A 374 12.33 2.26 6.91
N SER A 375 12.98 3.43 6.77
CA SER A 375 14.20 3.77 7.52
C SER A 375 13.99 5.00 8.40
N GLY A 376 14.52 4.95 9.62
CA GLY A 376 14.61 6.13 10.46
C GLY A 376 15.53 7.17 9.82
N LEU A 377 15.20 8.46 9.87
CA LEU A 377 16.04 9.56 9.39
C LEU A 377 16.43 10.46 10.56
N ALA A 378 17.70 10.87 10.65
CA ALA A 378 18.10 11.90 11.60
C ALA A 378 17.67 13.26 11.06
N VAL A 379 16.84 14.01 11.79
CA VAL A 379 16.28 15.29 11.29
C VAL A 379 16.33 16.42 12.32
N PRO A 380 16.83 17.61 11.93
CA PRO A 380 16.88 18.79 12.81
C PRO A 380 15.57 19.59 12.90
N SER A 381 14.49 19.16 12.23
CA SER A 381 13.31 20.01 12.04
C SER A 381 12.63 20.39 13.35
N LYS A 382 12.35 21.69 13.50
CA LYS A 382 11.58 22.26 14.61
C LYS A 382 10.07 22.27 14.33
N ALA A 383 9.64 22.11 13.07
CA ALA A 383 8.24 22.17 12.65
C ALA A 383 7.52 20.83 12.91
N ILE A 384 7.28 20.53 14.19
CA ILE A 384 6.73 19.25 14.65
C ILE A 384 5.64 19.52 15.69
N TYR A 385 4.50 18.86 15.53
CA TYR A 385 3.50 18.71 16.58
C TYR A 385 3.64 17.35 17.25
N ASN A 386 3.88 17.37 18.57
CA ASN A 386 3.92 16.19 19.42
C ASN A 386 2.50 15.80 19.82
N ILE A 387 2.00 14.65 19.33
CA ILE A 387 0.62 14.21 19.58
C ILE A 387 0.45 13.75 21.04
N GLY A 388 1.49 13.12 21.58
CA GLY A 388 1.56 12.70 22.98
C GLY A 388 2.79 13.24 23.69
N SER A 389 2.95 12.83 24.95
CA SER A 389 4.22 12.93 25.68
C SER A 389 5.11 11.75 25.28
N PRO A 390 6.43 11.93 25.07
CA PRO A 390 7.30 10.79 24.76
C PRO A 390 7.29 9.76 25.87
N GLN A 391 7.26 8.49 25.48
CA GLN A 391 7.29 7.35 26.39
C GLN A 391 8.59 6.56 26.19
N PRO A 392 9.20 6.04 27.27
CA PRO A 392 10.42 5.23 27.17
C PRO A 392 10.11 3.89 26.52
N ILE A 393 10.92 3.50 25.53
CA ILE A 393 10.88 2.20 24.85
C ILE A 393 11.95 1.27 25.43
N PHE A 394 13.20 1.47 25.00
CA PHE A 394 14.32 0.57 25.28
C PHE A 394 15.23 1.23 26.30
N GLU A 395 15.66 0.43 27.28
CA GLU A 395 16.51 0.87 28.37
C GLU A 395 17.69 -0.09 28.45
N PHE A 396 18.88 0.48 28.50
CA PHE A 396 20.15 -0.24 28.59
C PHE A 396 20.94 0.32 29.76
N THR A 397 21.50 -0.57 30.57
CA THR A 397 22.33 -0.22 31.73
C THR A 397 23.73 -0.76 31.52
N HIS A 398 24.75 0.06 31.80
CA HIS A 398 26.15 -0.29 31.66
C HIS A 398 26.91 0.02 32.96
N PRO A 399 27.75 -0.91 33.46
CA PRO A 399 27.98 -2.26 32.94
C PRO A 399 26.78 -3.20 33.18
N SER A 400 26.48 -4.05 32.20
CA SER A 400 25.55 -5.16 32.39
C SER A 400 26.19 -6.19 33.32
N ARG A 401 25.48 -6.60 34.37
CA ARG A 401 25.96 -7.62 35.31
C ARG A 401 25.50 -9.03 34.93
N ASP A 402 24.68 -9.13 33.90
CA ASP A 402 24.12 -10.40 33.45
C ASP A 402 25.10 -11.11 32.50
N ALA A 403 25.26 -12.42 32.69
CA ALA A 403 26.18 -13.24 31.91
C ALA A 403 25.79 -13.37 30.43
N PHE A 404 24.53 -13.06 30.08
CA PHE A 404 24.01 -13.05 28.72
C PHE A 404 22.85 -12.05 28.60
N THR A 405 23.08 -10.95 27.87
CA THR A 405 22.03 -9.99 27.51
C THR A 405 21.52 -10.27 26.09
N ASP A 406 20.26 -10.71 25.97
CA ASP A 406 19.59 -10.67 24.66
C ASP A 406 19.13 -9.23 24.39
N ASN A 407 19.83 -8.60 23.46
CA ASN A 407 19.63 -7.22 23.05
C ASN A 407 18.41 -7.03 22.12
N ARG A 408 17.65 -8.10 21.86
CA ARG A 408 16.37 -8.07 21.13
C ARG A 408 15.23 -7.69 22.06
N LEU A 409 14.55 -6.59 21.72
CA LEU A 409 13.51 -6.01 22.58
C LEU A 409 12.21 -5.82 21.80
N TYR A 410 11.09 -5.90 22.50
CA TYR A 410 9.77 -5.64 21.96
C TYR A 410 8.94 -4.87 22.99
N LYS A 411 8.24 -3.82 22.55
CA LYS A 411 7.38 -3.04 23.42
C LYS A 411 6.18 -2.47 22.66
N ILE A 412 5.08 -2.36 23.38
CA ILE A 412 3.82 -1.74 22.94
C ILE A 412 3.68 -0.41 23.69
N LEU A 413 3.33 0.64 22.96
CA LEU A 413 3.11 1.99 23.50
C LEU A 413 1.72 2.46 23.14
N ASN A 414 1.05 3.09 24.11
CA ASN A 414 -0.28 3.63 23.95
C ASN A 414 -0.27 5.13 24.20
N PHE A 415 -0.70 5.91 23.20
CA PHE A 415 -0.78 7.37 23.28
C PHE A 415 -2.22 7.85 23.14
N SER A 416 -2.70 8.61 24.13
CA SER A 416 -4.03 9.22 24.12
C SER A 416 -4.04 10.52 23.32
N VAL A 417 -4.93 10.63 22.34
CA VAL A 417 -5.00 11.77 21.42
C VAL A 417 -5.90 12.87 21.99
N LYS A 418 -5.34 14.06 22.24
CA LYS A 418 -6.08 15.21 22.78
C LYS A 418 -6.92 15.97 21.74
N MET A 419 -6.46 16.00 20.49
CA MET A 419 -7.04 16.80 19.41
C MET A 419 -7.03 16.02 18.10
N ASP A 420 -7.95 16.35 17.20
CA ASP A 420 -7.92 15.84 15.83
C ASP A 420 -6.59 16.24 15.15
N CYS A 421 -5.88 15.25 14.64
CA CYS A 421 -4.55 15.42 14.04
C CYS A 421 -4.31 14.40 12.92
N VAL A 422 -3.19 14.56 12.21
CA VAL A 422 -2.74 13.60 11.20
C VAL A 422 -1.40 13.03 11.61
N LEU A 423 -1.35 11.73 11.87
CA LEU A 423 -0.12 11.01 12.18
C LEU A 423 0.69 10.82 10.90
N THR A 424 1.86 11.45 10.84
CA THR A 424 2.77 11.34 9.69
C THR A 424 3.91 10.36 9.96
N GLY A 425 4.25 10.16 11.22
CA GLY A 425 5.36 9.32 11.64
C GLY A 425 5.57 9.35 13.15
N VAL A 426 6.67 8.76 13.56
CA VAL A 426 7.06 8.59 14.96
C VAL A 426 8.45 9.19 15.16
N CYS A 427 8.64 10.00 16.20
CA CYS A 427 9.97 10.54 16.54
C CYS A 427 10.58 9.76 17.69
N GLY A 428 11.83 9.33 17.49
CA GLY A 428 12.72 8.78 18.50
C GLY A 428 13.60 9.86 19.13
N TYR A 429 13.71 9.78 20.45
CA TYR A 429 14.60 10.59 21.28
C TYR A 429 15.46 9.65 22.12
N LEU A 430 16.63 10.12 22.51
CA LEU A 430 17.56 9.45 23.39
C LEU A 430 17.83 10.28 24.64
N GLU A 431 18.00 9.60 25.77
CA GLU A 431 18.45 10.10 27.05
C GLU A 431 19.59 9.22 27.53
N PHE A 432 20.66 9.83 28.02
CA PHE A 432 21.80 9.12 28.55
C PHE A 432 22.18 9.69 29.91
N THR A 433 22.21 8.82 30.91
CA THR A 433 22.74 9.15 32.23
C THR A 433 24.23 8.87 32.19
N LEU A 434 25.05 9.92 32.26
CA LEU A 434 26.51 9.78 32.24
C LEU A 434 27.03 9.24 33.57
N TYR A 435 26.71 9.94 34.66
CA TYR A 435 27.10 9.57 36.02
C TYR A 435 26.28 10.36 37.06
N GLY A 436 25.72 9.70 38.06
CA GLY A 436 24.86 10.33 39.08
C GLY A 436 23.71 11.12 38.45
N ASP A 437 23.58 12.40 38.81
CA ASP A 437 22.53 13.29 38.31
C ASP A 437 22.84 13.94 36.94
N ILE A 438 23.98 13.59 36.33
CA ILE A 438 24.43 14.20 35.08
C ILE A 438 23.82 13.44 33.91
N VAL A 439 22.74 14.00 33.38
CA VAL A 439 21.97 13.44 32.26
C VAL A 439 22.08 14.30 31.02
N ILE A 440 22.32 13.67 29.87
CA ILE A 440 22.23 14.29 28.55
C ILE A 440 20.94 13.83 27.87
N ARG A 441 20.11 14.77 27.41
CA ARG A 441 18.89 14.47 26.65
C ARG A 441 18.95 15.06 25.25
N SER A 442 18.53 14.26 24.26
CA SER A 442 18.15 14.78 22.95
C SER A 442 16.79 15.50 23.07
N VAL A 443 16.67 16.62 22.36
CA VAL A 443 15.66 17.64 22.61
C VAL A 443 14.22 17.09 22.51
N ASN A 444 13.49 17.05 23.62
CA ASN A 444 12.04 17.08 23.64
C ASN A 444 11.55 18.29 24.44
N SER A 445 10.92 19.23 23.75
CA SER A 445 10.24 20.43 24.28
C SER A 445 11.12 21.53 24.91
N CYS A 446 10.72 22.78 24.65
CA CYS A 446 11.43 24.02 24.96
C CYS A 446 11.40 24.44 26.45
N THR A 447 11.36 23.51 27.40
CA THR A 447 11.21 23.83 28.84
C THR A 447 12.49 23.71 29.66
N HIS A 448 13.56 23.09 29.15
CA HIS A 448 14.76 22.85 29.93
C HIS A 448 16.01 23.47 29.28
N ALA A 449 16.65 24.38 30.01
CA ALA A 449 17.88 25.09 29.63
C ALA A 449 19.14 24.19 29.50
N ARG A 450 18.98 22.85 29.50
CA ARG A 450 20.07 21.85 29.48
C ARG A 450 19.98 20.90 28.27
N CYS A 451 19.49 21.39 27.14
CA CYS A 451 19.29 20.58 25.93
C CYS A 451 20.38 20.86 24.90
N LEU A 452 20.94 19.79 24.33
CA LEU A 452 22.08 19.85 23.40
C LEU A 452 21.62 20.00 21.94
N PRO A 453 22.12 20.99 21.18
CA PRO A 453 21.81 21.16 19.75
C PRO A 453 22.40 20.06 18.86
N SER A 454 23.42 19.32 19.34
CA SER A 454 24.23 18.40 18.53
C SER A 454 23.56 17.05 18.26
N TRP A 455 22.47 16.70 18.94
CA TRP A 455 21.81 15.41 18.79
C TRP A 455 20.49 15.56 18.04
N LEU A 456 20.49 15.01 16.83
CA LEU A 456 19.35 15.03 15.92
C LEU A 456 18.34 13.98 16.36
N ARG A 457 17.05 14.34 16.32
CA ARG A 457 15.96 13.40 16.55
C ARG A 457 15.91 12.40 15.40
N THR A 458 15.46 11.19 15.66
CA THR A 458 15.22 10.22 14.59
C THR A 458 13.75 10.20 14.23
N TYR A 459 13.44 10.36 12.95
CA TYR A 459 12.08 10.32 12.41
C TYR A 459 11.85 8.97 11.73
N PHE A 460 10.87 8.23 12.20
CA PHE A 460 10.35 6.99 11.62
C PHE A 460 9.10 7.32 10.81
N PRO A 461 9.20 7.45 9.48
CA PRO A 461 8.07 7.80 8.65
C PRO A 461 7.01 6.69 8.62
N LEU A 462 5.75 7.07 8.41
CA LEU A 462 4.71 6.16 7.94
C LEU A 462 4.58 6.29 6.42
N ALA A 463 4.20 5.19 5.77
CA ALA A 463 4.00 5.17 4.31
C ALA A 463 2.91 6.16 3.87
N ASN A 464 1.82 6.25 4.63
CA ASN A 464 0.71 7.16 4.37
C ASN A 464 0.38 7.94 5.66
N PRO A 465 0.00 9.23 5.54
CA PRO A 465 -0.47 10.00 6.67
C PRO A 465 -1.84 9.47 7.10
N LEU A 466 -2.04 9.31 8.41
CA LEU A 466 -3.27 8.73 8.98
C LEU A 466 -4.03 9.78 9.78
N GLU A 467 -5.31 9.97 9.46
CA GLU A 467 -6.18 10.85 10.24
C GLU A 467 -6.59 10.17 11.55
N ILE A 468 -6.39 10.87 12.66
CA ILE A 468 -6.68 10.37 14.00
C ILE A 468 -7.58 11.38 14.71
N LYS A 469 -8.66 10.88 15.30
CA LYS A 469 -9.66 11.69 15.98
C LYS A 469 -9.34 11.83 17.47
N LYS A 470 -9.79 12.94 18.05
CA LYS A 470 -9.77 13.19 19.50
C LYS A 470 -10.38 12.03 20.26
N GLY A 471 -9.70 11.60 21.33
CA GLY A 471 -10.11 10.50 22.19
C GLY A 471 -9.70 9.10 21.70
N GLN A 472 -9.16 8.97 20.48
CA GLN A 472 -8.59 7.70 20.03
C GLN A 472 -7.25 7.41 20.72
N ILE A 473 -6.92 6.12 20.79
CA ILE A 473 -5.64 5.63 21.32
C ILE A 473 -4.80 5.14 20.14
N ILE A 474 -3.58 5.65 20.05
CA ILE A 474 -2.56 5.23 19.10
C ILE A 474 -1.75 4.13 19.77
N GLU A 475 -1.90 2.90 19.30
CA GLU A 475 -1.11 1.74 19.75
C GLU A 475 0.01 1.49 18.75
N ILE A 476 1.25 1.64 19.22
CA ILE A 476 2.46 1.49 18.42
C ILE A 476 3.27 0.32 18.96
N HIS A 477 3.62 -0.59 18.07
CA HIS A 477 4.49 -1.73 18.36
C HIS A 477 5.88 -1.43 17.83
N PHE A 478 6.90 -1.58 18.67
CA PHE A 478 8.30 -1.40 18.30
C PHE A 478 9.09 -2.67 18.63
N TRP A 479 9.87 -3.15 17.66
CA TRP A 479 10.81 -4.25 17.82
C TRP A 479 12.23 -3.77 17.53
N ARG A 480 13.17 -4.16 18.39
CA ARG A 480 14.61 -4.15 18.11
C ARG A 480 15.01 -5.57 17.78
N ARG A 481 15.45 -5.80 16.54
CA ARG A 481 15.87 -7.11 16.04
C ARG A 481 17.37 -7.11 15.81
N ALA A 482 18.00 -8.24 16.07
CA ALA A 482 19.42 -8.44 15.87
C ALA A 482 19.68 -9.76 15.14
N SER A 483 20.51 -9.71 14.11
CA SER A 483 21.15 -10.84 13.44
C SER A 483 22.63 -10.90 13.85
N LYS A 484 23.38 -11.88 13.32
CA LYS A 484 24.84 -11.96 13.52
C LYS A 484 25.61 -10.79 12.92
N THR A 485 25.03 -10.11 11.93
CA THR A 485 25.70 -9.08 11.13
C THR A 485 25.08 -7.69 11.28
N GLU A 486 23.80 -7.61 11.63
CA GLU A 486 23.02 -6.37 11.54
C GLU A 486 21.97 -6.28 12.65
N ILE A 487 21.65 -5.04 13.03
CA ILE A 487 20.56 -4.68 13.93
C ILE A 487 19.62 -3.76 13.18
N TRP A 488 18.32 -4.02 13.30
CA TRP A 488 17.29 -3.18 12.70
C TRP A 488 16.10 -3.01 13.63
N HIS A 489 15.35 -1.95 13.38
CA HIS A 489 14.12 -1.64 14.09
C HIS A 489 12.94 -1.94 13.17
N GLU A 490 11.93 -2.62 13.71
CA GLU A 490 10.65 -2.79 13.06
C GLU A 490 9.62 -2.00 13.87
N TRP A 491 8.69 -1.32 13.21
CA TRP A 491 7.59 -0.64 13.89
C TRP A 491 6.28 -0.86 13.13
N CYS A 492 5.19 -0.94 13.87
CA CYS A 492 3.85 -1.11 13.33
C CYS A 492 2.84 -0.31 14.14
N LEU A 493 1.83 0.23 13.46
CA LEU A 493 0.67 0.85 14.10
C LEU A 493 -0.46 -0.18 14.17
N ALA A 494 -0.90 -0.54 15.37
CA ALA A 494 -1.96 -1.52 15.59
C ALA A 494 -3.35 -0.88 15.68
N SER A 495 -3.50 0.23 16.40
CA SER A 495 -4.76 0.97 16.53
C SER A 495 -4.58 2.44 16.13
N PRO A 496 -5.61 3.11 15.56
CA PRO A 496 -7.02 2.69 15.43
C PRO A 496 -7.37 1.88 14.17
N PHE A 497 -6.42 1.54 13.30
CA PHE A 497 -6.71 0.89 12.01
C PHE A 497 -6.00 -0.47 11.87
N THR A 498 -6.64 -1.55 12.30
CA THR A 498 -6.33 -2.88 11.75
C THR A 498 -7.22 -3.10 10.53
N THR A 499 -6.70 -2.89 9.32
CA THR A 499 -7.44 -3.35 8.14
C THR A 499 -7.43 -4.88 8.13
N HIS A 500 -8.57 -5.53 7.84
CA HIS A 500 -8.64 -6.99 7.69
C HIS A 500 -7.60 -7.54 6.67
N PHE A 501 -7.15 -6.68 5.75
CA PHE A 501 -6.07 -6.93 4.81
C PHE A 501 -4.70 -7.18 5.47
N GLN A 502 -4.42 -6.53 6.61
CA GLN A 502 -3.18 -6.73 7.38
C GLN A 502 -3.17 -8.06 8.13
N LYS A 503 -4.31 -8.49 8.70
CA LYS A 503 -4.43 -9.84 9.29
C LYS A 503 -4.30 -10.92 8.21
N PHE A 504 -4.93 -10.75 7.05
CA PHE A 504 -4.74 -11.64 5.91
C PHE A 504 -3.28 -11.67 5.44
N ARG A 505 -2.63 -10.50 5.38
CA ARG A 505 -1.19 -10.38 5.07
C ARG A 505 -0.32 -11.02 6.15
N GLU A 506 -0.66 -10.93 7.43
CA GLU A 506 0.04 -11.61 8.52
C GLU A 506 -0.10 -13.13 8.44
N TYR A 507 -1.29 -13.66 8.17
CA TYR A 507 -1.47 -15.10 7.93
C TYR A 507 -0.66 -15.58 6.71
N ILE A 508 -0.67 -14.80 5.63
CA ILE A 508 0.16 -15.05 4.45
C ILE A 508 1.64 -14.94 4.79
N ASP A 509 2.07 -13.94 5.55
CA ASP A 509 3.49 -13.73 5.90
C ASP A 509 3.99 -14.78 6.89
N ILE A 510 3.16 -15.27 7.80
CA ILE A 510 3.44 -16.42 8.68
C ILE A 510 3.64 -17.68 7.83
N PHE A 511 2.69 -17.96 6.93
CA PHE A 511 2.78 -19.10 6.01
C PHE A 511 3.99 -19.01 5.06
N LEU A 512 4.29 -17.81 4.57
CA LEU A 512 5.43 -17.56 3.69
C LEU A 512 6.76 -17.59 4.45
N LYS A 513 6.80 -17.22 5.74
CA LYS A 513 7.98 -17.36 6.63
C LYS A 513 8.27 -18.82 6.97
N THR A 514 7.26 -19.68 7.05
CA THR A 514 7.44 -21.14 7.20
C THR A 514 7.89 -21.84 5.92
N SER A 515 7.81 -21.18 4.75
CA SER A 515 8.23 -21.75 3.47
C SER A 515 9.64 -21.30 3.09
N THR A 516 10.43 -22.20 2.48
CA THR A 516 11.80 -21.95 1.98
C THR A 516 11.85 -21.06 0.72
N ILE A 517 10.76 -20.36 0.41
CA ILE A 517 10.58 -19.61 -0.83
C ILE A 517 11.16 -18.20 -0.66
N SER A 518 12.13 -17.88 -1.52
CA SER A 518 12.76 -16.56 -1.57
C SER A 518 11.74 -15.44 -1.81
N TYR A 519 11.99 -14.27 -1.21
CA TYR A 519 11.14 -13.08 -1.23
C TYR A 519 10.65 -12.70 -2.63
N TYR A 520 11.53 -12.76 -3.64
CA TYR A 520 11.22 -12.42 -5.02
C TYR A 520 10.22 -13.38 -5.70
N LYS A 521 10.08 -14.63 -5.22
CA LYS A 521 9.16 -15.62 -5.79
C LYS A 521 7.76 -15.60 -5.15
N ARG A 522 7.57 -14.86 -4.05
CA ARG A 522 6.34 -14.89 -3.24
C ARG A 522 5.11 -14.35 -3.98
N LYS A 523 5.27 -13.27 -4.75
CA LYS A 523 4.19 -12.68 -5.56
C LYS A 523 3.65 -13.68 -6.60
N GLN A 524 4.55 -14.37 -7.28
CA GLN A 524 4.21 -15.36 -8.29
C GLN A 524 3.52 -16.59 -7.67
N PHE A 525 4.01 -17.03 -6.50
CA PHE A 525 3.41 -18.12 -5.74
C PHE A 525 1.96 -17.83 -5.32
N VAL A 526 1.70 -16.65 -4.72
CA VAL A 526 0.35 -16.25 -4.31
C VAL A 526 -0.59 -16.15 -5.52
N ARG A 527 -0.10 -15.63 -6.64
CA ARG A 527 -0.86 -15.54 -7.89
C ARG A 527 -1.26 -16.92 -8.43
N SER A 528 -0.34 -17.87 -8.47
CA SER A 528 -0.64 -19.23 -8.94
C SER A 528 -1.64 -19.95 -8.02
N ILE A 529 -1.54 -19.78 -6.69
CA ILE A 529 -2.53 -20.35 -5.75
C ILE A 529 -3.92 -19.76 -5.97
N TRP A 530 -4.01 -18.44 -6.13
CA TRP A 530 -5.28 -17.77 -6.40
C TRP A 530 -5.92 -18.28 -7.69
N ASN A 531 -5.14 -18.40 -8.76
CA ASN A 531 -5.61 -18.94 -10.03
C ASN A 531 -6.12 -20.38 -9.88
N ILE A 532 -5.39 -21.26 -9.19
CA ILE A 532 -5.81 -22.64 -8.95
C ILE A 532 -7.15 -22.68 -8.20
N ALA A 533 -7.27 -21.91 -7.12
CA ALA A 533 -8.50 -21.86 -6.32
C ALA A 533 -9.69 -21.37 -7.15
N PHE A 534 -9.49 -20.32 -7.96
CA PHE A 534 -10.52 -19.80 -8.84
C PHE A 534 -10.93 -20.79 -9.92
N TYR A 535 -9.96 -21.35 -10.67
CA TYR A 535 -10.24 -22.32 -11.74
C TYR A 535 -10.87 -23.60 -11.20
N ALA A 536 -10.49 -24.05 -10.00
CA ALA A 536 -11.11 -25.21 -9.36
C ALA A 536 -12.58 -24.92 -9.00
N ALA A 537 -12.85 -23.77 -8.36
CA ALA A 537 -14.21 -23.35 -8.03
C ALA A 537 -15.07 -23.14 -9.29
N SER A 538 -14.52 -22.51 -10.33
CA SER A 538 -15.24 -22.28 -11.59
C SER A 538 -15.52 -23.58 -12.35
N SER A 539 -14.57 -24.51 -12.40
CA SER A 539 -14.73 -25.81 -13.06
C SER A 539 -15.75 -26.68 -12.33
N PHE A 540 -15.74 -26.65 -10.99
CA PHE A 540 -16.71 -27.37 -10.16
C PHE A 540 -18.13 -26.80 -10.34
N PHE A 541 -18.27 -25.47 -10.40
CA PHE A 541 -19.54 -24.83 -10.72
C PHE A 541 -20.03 -25.19 -12.13
N LEU A 542 -19.17 -25.10 -13.14
CA LEU A 542 -19.51 -25.44 -14.53
C LEU A 542 -19.86 -26.93 -14.70
N TYR A 543 -19.20 -27.82 -13.96
CA TYR A 543 -19.53 -29.24 -13.94
C TYR A 543 -20.95 -29.49 -13.42
N PHE A 544 -21.29 -28.91 -12.27
CA PHE A 544 -22.67 -29.02 -11.75
C PHE A 544 -23.70 -28.35 -12.65
N TYR A 545 -23.34 -27.23 -13.29
CA TYR A 545 -24.18 -26.60 -14.27
C TYR A 545 -24.47 -27.54 -15.45
N ASN A 546 -23.45 -28.23 -15.95
CA ASN A 546 -23.60 -29.19 -17.03
C ASN A 546 -24.47 -30.40 -16.62
N GLU A 547 -24.18 -31.01 -15.47
CA GLU A 547 -24.91 -32.19 -14.96
C GLU A 547 -26.38 -31.91 -14.63
N TYR A 548 -26.69 -30.78 -13.99
CA TYR A 548 -28.04 -30.52 -13.49
C TYR A 548 -28.90 -29.67 -14.42
N MET A 549 -28.30 -28.80 -15.25
CA MET A 549 -29.07 -27.89 -16.11
C MET A 549 -29.08 -28.33 -17.56
N ILE A 550 -27.91 -28.70 -18.10
CA ILE A 550 -27.76 -29.00 -19.53
C ILE A 550 -28.13 -30.46 -19.83
N LEU A 551 -27.53 -31.41 -19.13
CA LEU A 551 -27.67 -32.85 -19.41
C LEU A 551 -29.13 -33.35 -19.32
N PRO A 552 -29.96 -32.93 -18.35
CA PRO A 552 -31.35 -33.37 -18.27
C PRO A 552 -32.21 -32.78 -19.39
N GLN A 553 -31.89 -31.56 -19.88
CA GLN A 553 -32.58 -30.95 -21.02
C GLN A 553 -32.22 -31.65 -22.34
N LEU A 554 -30.97 -32.11 -22.48
CA LEU A 554 -30.54 -32.95 -23.59
C LEU A 554 -31.23 -34.32 -23.55
N LEU A 555 -31.24 -34.99 -22.40
CA LEU A 555 -31.88 -36.31 -22.21
C LEU A 555 -33.41 -36.27 -22.40
N LYS A 556 -34.09 -35.22 -21.96
CA LYS A 556 -35.55 -35.04 -22.14
C LYS A 556 -35.94 -34.89 -23.62
N ASN A 557 -35.04 -34.34 -24.44
CA ASN A 557 -35.20 -34.24 -25.89
C ASN A 557 -34.81 -35.55 -26.63
N GLN A 558 -33.95 -36.39 -26.04
CA GLN A 558 -33.55 -37.70 -26.60
C GLN A 558 -34.66 -38.75 -26.53
N GLY A 559 -35.59 -38.66 -25.56
CA GLY A 559 -36.72 -39.61 -25.40
C GLY A 559 -37.78 -39.63 -26.51
N ARG A 560 -37.65 -38.81 -27.58
CA ARG A 560 -38.57 -38.79 -28.74
C ARG A 560 -37.94 -39.24 -30.07
N TYR A 561 -36.65 -39.54 -30.10
CA TYR A 561 -35.90 -39.87 -31.33
C TYR A 561 -34.87 -40.96 -31.06
N SER A 562 -35.32 -42.20 -30.82
CA SER A 562 -34.45 -43.26 -30.27
C SER A 562 -33.81 -44.21 -31.28
N LEU A 563 -33.91 -44.02 -32.61
CA LEU A 563 -33.43 -45.06 -33.54
C LEU A 563 -32.56 -44.61 -34.72
N PHE A 564 -32.36 -43.31 -34.97
CA PHE A 564 -31.36 -42.86 -35.94
C PHE A 564 -30.63 -41.63 -35.42
N TYR A 565 -29.31 -41.75 -35.26
CA TYR A 565 -28.38 -40.65 -34.99
C TYR A 565 -28.46 -39.66 -36.17
N SER A 566 -29.38 -38.69 -36.12
CA SER A 566 -29.12 -37.40 -36.73
C SER A 566 -28.47 -36.56 -35.64
N SER A 567 -27.19 -36.29 -35.83
CA SER A 567 -26.47 -35.23 -35.15
C SER A 567 -27.07 -33.88 -35.56
N GLU A 568 -28.32 -33.61 -35.20
CA GLU A 568 -28.80 -32.24 -35.08
C GLU A 568 -27.98 -31.58 -33.96
N ASN A 569 -26.86 -30.99 -34.40
CA ASN A 569 -25.90 -30.14 -33.73
C ASN A 569 -26.17 -29.84 -32.23
N LEU A 570 -25.73 -30.75 -31.35
CA LEU A 570 -25.51 -30.45 -29.92
C LEU A 570 -24.64 -29.19 -29.71
N ILE A 571 -23.81 -28.86 -30.71
CA ILE A 571 -22.95 -27.67 -30.77
C ILE A 571 -23.75 -26.37 -30.79
N PHE A 572 -24.92 -26.37 -31.43
CA PHE A 572 -25.78 -25.20 -31.61
C PHE A 572 -26.98 -25.21 -30.67
N TYR A 573 -26.91 -25.98 -29.58
CA TYR A 573 -27.96 -25.97 -28.56
C TYR A 573 -28.08 -24.56 -27.97
N LYS A 574 -29.17 -23.88 -28.32
CA LYS A 574 -29.51 -22.54 -27.83
C LYS A 574 -30.30 -22.67 -26.54
N SER A 575 -29.84 -21.97 -25.50
CA SER A 575 -30.48 -21.95 -24.19
C SER A 575 -31.93 -21.47 -24.27
N GLN A 576 -32.83 -22.15 -23.54
CA GLN A 576 -34.17 -21.61 -23.23
C GLN A 576 -34.14 -20.65 -22.01
N GLN A 577 -33.07 -20.65 -21.20
CA GLN A 577 -32.92 -19.82 -20.00
C GLN A 577 -31.80 -18.78 -20.15
N CYS A 578 -32.03 -17.78 -21.00
CA CYS A 578 -31.03 -16.77 -21.39
C CYS A 578 -30.44 -15.96 -20.22
N GLU A 579 -31.21 -15.67 -19.17
CA GLU A 579 -30.78 -14.78 -18.09
C GLU A 579 -29.69 -15.40 -17.20
N LYS A 580 -29.81 -16.71 -16.90
CA LYS A 580 -28.82 -17.42 -16.09
C LYS A 580 -27.51 -17.62 -16.88
N PHE A 581 -27.62 -17.90 -18.18
CA PHE A 581 -26.49 -18.00 -19.09
C PHE A 581 -25.63 -16.74 -19.10
N GLN A 582 -26.29 -15.59 -19.30
CA GLN A 582 -25.64 -14.28 -19.35
C GLN A 582 -24.93 -13.90 -18.04
N PHE A 583 -25.50 -14.28 -16.89
CA PHE A 583 -24.89 -13.97 -15.59
C PHE A 583 -23.52 -14.63 -15.41
N TYR A 584 -23.40 -15.93 -15.72
CA TYR A 584 -22.12 -16.62 -15.54
C TYR A 584 -21.13 -16.35 -16.68
N SER A 585 -21.62 -16.16 -17.91
CA SER A 585 -20.73 -15.83 -19.05
C SER A 585 -20.06 -14.48 -18.81
N LEU A 586 -20.80 -13.49 -18.30
CA LEU A 586 -20.27 -12.18 -17.88
C LEU A 586 -19.22 -12.32 -16.77
N PHE A 587 -19.46 -13.16 -15.77
CA PHE A 587 -18.51 -13.39 -14.67
C PHE A 587 -17.18 -13.99 -15.18
N ILE A 588 -17.25 -14.96 -16.09
CA ILE A 588 -16.04 -15.58 -16.67
C ILE A 588 -15.31 -14.60 -17.60
N ILE A 589 -16.03 -13.88 -18.46
CA ILE A 589 -15.46 -12.87 -19.38
C ILE A 589 -14.77 -11.75 -18.59
N THR A 590 -15.39 -11.24 -17.52
CA THR A 590 -14.80 -10.18 -16.68
C THR A 590 -13.55 -10.63 -15.95
N PHE A 591 -13.50 -11.89 -15.49
CA PHE A 591 -12.28 -12.46 -14.88
C PHE A 591 -11.13 -12.55 -15.89
N TYR A 592 -11.38 -13.08 -17.09
CA TYR A 592 -10.35 -13.17 -18.15
C TYR A 592 -9.89 -11.78 -18.62
N LEU A 593 -10.80 -10.80 -18.69
CA LEU A 593 -10.47 -9.41 -18.97
C LEU A 593 -9.56 -8.82 -17.89
N HIS A 594 -9.88 -9.03 -16.61
CA HIS A 594 -9.04 -8.58 -15.51
C HIS A 594 -7.64 -9.21 -15.56
N GLY A 595 -7.56 -10.51 -15.87
CA GLY A 595 -6.29 -11.21 -16.08
C GLY A 595 -5.45 -10.59 -17.21
N ALA A 596 -6.07 -10.31 -18.37
CA ALA A 596 -5.40 -9.65 -19.48
C ALA A 596 -4.92 -8.24 -19.15
N MET A 597 -5.69 -7.46 -18.37
CA MET A 597 -5.27 -6.13 -17.91
C MET A 597 -4.09 -6.18 -16.94
N LEU A 598 -4.04 -7.20 -16.07
CA LEU A 598 -2.90 -7.42 -15.18
C LEU A 598 -1.63 -7.78 -15.96
N ASP A 599 -1.72 -8.68 -16.95
CA ASP A 599 -0.59 -9.06 -17.80
C ASP A 599 -0.10 -7.90 -18.67
N PHE A 600 -1.04 -7.07 -19.16
CA PHE A 600 -0.70 -5.84 -19.88
C PHE A 600 0.06 -4.86 -18.98
N LYS A 601 -0.38 -4.69 -17.73
CA LYS A 601 0.32 -3.86 -16.73
C LYS A 601 1.71 -4.42 -16.41
N GLU A 602 1.90 -5.73 -16.48
CA GLU A 602 3.18 -6.40 -16.25
C GLU A 602 4.07 -6.50 -17.51
N SER A 603 3.64 -5.93 -18.64
CA SER A 603 4.35 -5.91 -19.93
C SER A 603 4.52 -7.28 -20.61
N ASP A 604 3.71 -8.27 -20.25
CA ASP A 604 3.67 -9.58 -20.91
C ASP A 604 2.74 -9.55 -22.14
N TYR A 605 3.22 -8.91 -23.20
CA TYR A 605 2.42 -8.63 -24.41
C TYR A 605 1.93 -9.90 -25.13
N LEU A 606 2.71 -10.98 -25.12
CA LEU A 606 2.35 -12.23 -25.81
C LEU A 606 1.16 -12.92 -25.13
N GLU A 607 1.19 -12.99 -23.79
CA GLU A 607 0.11 -13.57 -22.99
C GLU A 607 -1.14 -12.70 -23.04
N THR A 608 -0.95 -11.37 -23.01
CA THR A 608 -2.03 -10.40 -23.21
C THR A 608 -2.72 -10.59 -24.55
N ALA A 609 -1.95 -10.77 -25.64
CA ALA A 609 -2.49 -10.99 -26.98
C ALA A 609 -3.27 -12.32 -27.07
N SER A 610 -2.72 -13.40 -26.49
CA SER A 610 -3.39 -14.71 -26.42
C SER A 610 -4.72 -14.63 -25.68
N LYS A 611 -4.74 -14.02 -24.48
CA LYS A 611 -5.95 -13.83 -23.68
C LYS A 611 -6.97 -12.92 -24.36
N SER A 612 -6.51 -11.91 -25.10
CA SER A 612 -7.39 -11.02 -25.87
C SER A 612 -8.09 -11.75 -27.02
N LEU A 613 -7.38 -12.63 -27.75
CA LEU A 613 -7.98 -13.47 -28.80
C LEU A 613 -8.98 -14.48 -28.20
N TYR A 614 -8.63 -15.07 -27.06
CA TYR A 614 -9.54 -15.96 -26.33
C TYR A 614 -10.81 -15.23 -25.86
N LEU A 615 -10.66 -14.02 -25.31
CA LEU A 615 -11.78 -13.18 -24.89
C LEU A 615 -12.71 -12.84 -26.06
N LEU A 616 -12.16 -12.51 -27.23
CA LEU A 616 -12.94 -12.26 -28.44
C LEU A 616 -13.74 -13.50 -28.86
N THR A 617 -13.15 -14.69 -28.70
CA THR A 617 -13.82 -15.96 -28.98
C THR A 617 -14.95 -16.22 -27.97
N LEU A 618 -14.72 -15.98 -26.67
CA LEU A 618 -15.76 -16.12 -25.63
C LEU A 618 -16.92 -15.14 -25.85
N ILE A 619 -16.63 -13.89 -26.22
CA ILE A 619 -17.65 -12.89 -26.55
C ILE A 619 -18.45 -13.34 -27.77
N ALA A 620 -17.81 -13.89 -28.80
CA ALA A 620 -18.52 -14.44 -29.95
C ALA A 620 -19.45 -15.60 -29.53
N MET A 621 -18.97 -16.53 -28.70
CA MET A 621 -19.80 -17.64 -28.19
C MET A 621 -20.99 -17.17 -27.36
N ASP A 622 -20.81 -16.13 -26.54
CA ASP A 622 -21.89 -15.51 -25.75
C ASP A 622 -22.93 -14.83 -26.65
N VAL A 623 -22.49 -14.07 -27.66
CA VAL A 623 -23.37 -13.40 -28.65
C VAL A 623 -24.19 -14.43 -29.44
N TYR A 624 -23.57 -15.54 -29.86
CA TYR A 624 -24.26 -16.62 -30.58
C TYR A 624 -25.04 -17.58 -29.65
N LYS A 625 -24.93 -17.41 -28.33
CA LYS A 625 -25.62 -18.19 -27.28
C LYS A 625 -25.35 -19.69 -27.34
N TYR A 626 -24.10 -20.07 -27.60
CA TYR A 626 -23.68 -21.48 -27.64
C TYR A 626 -23.33 -22.00 -26.24
N GLU A 627 -24.37 -22.28 -25.46
CA GLU A 627 -24.25 -22.61 -24.05
C GLU A 627 -23.44 -23.89 -23.79
N TYR A 628 -23.78 -24.97 -24.50
CA TYR A 628 -23.09 -26.26 -24.33
C TYR A 628 -21.59 -26.16 -24.66
N TYR A 629 -21.27 -25.45 -25.73
CA TYR A 629 -19.89 -25.27 -26.18
C TYR A 629 -19.10 -24.34 -25.25
N PHE A 630 -19.73 -23.25 -24.79
CA PHE A 630 -19.11 -22.32 -23.85
C PHE A 630 -18.76 -23.00 -22.53
N VAL A 631 -19.65 -23.84 -21.98
CA VAL A 631 -19.40 -24.58 -20.74
C VAL A 631 -18.33 -25.65 -20.93
N GLY A 632 -18.42 -26.45 -22.01
CA GLY A 632 -17.45 -27.51 -22.29
C GLY A 632 -16.03 -26.99 -22.54
N LEU A 633 -15.89 -25.88 -23.27
CA LEU A 633 -14.60 -25.25 -23.54
C LEU A 633 -13.96 -24.69 -22.27
N ASN A 634 -14.72 -23.94 -21.45
CA ASN A 634 -14.20 -23.37 -20.20
C ASN A 634 -13.88 -24.45 -19.15
N LEU A 635 -14.58 -25.59 -19.14
CA LEU A 635 -14.26 -26.71 -18.25
C LEU A 635 -12.92 -27.37 -18.63
N ASN A 636 -12.67 -27.60 -19.92
CA ASN A 636 -11.40 -28.14 -20.40
C ASN A 636 -10.22 -27.17 -20.16
N ILE A 637 -10.44 -25.88 -20.41
CA ILE A 637 -9.43 -24.84 -20.19
C ILE A 637 -9.17 -24.60 -18.71
N GLY A 638 -10.21 -24.70 -17.86
CA GLY A 638 -10.07 -24.64 -16.41
C GLY A 638 -9.17 -25.75 -15.88
N ILE A 639 -9.39 -27.00 -16.32
CA ILE A 639 -8.53 -28.14 -15.96
C ILE A 639 -7.10 -27.94 -16.46
N TYR A 640 -6.92 -27.48 -17.71
CA TYR A 640 -5.60 -27.17 -18.25
C TYR A 640 -4.85 -26.15 -17.38
N ASN A 641 -5.51 -25.03 -17.04
CA ASN A 641 -4.89 -23.97 -16.26
C ASN A 641 -4.51 -24.43 -14.85
N ILE A 642 -5.36 -25.22 -14.18
CA ILE A 642 -5.04 -25.83 -12.87
C ILE A 642 -3.77 -26.68 -12.96
N VAL A 643 -3.67 -27.55 -13.97
CA VAL A 643 -2.48 -28.39 -14.17
C VAL A 643 -1.26 -27.52 -14.43
N THR A 644 -1.35 -26.50 -15.28
CA THR A 644 -0.20 -25.62 -15.57
C THR A 644 0.27 -24.81 -14.37
N ASP A 645 -0.64 -24.22 -13.59
CA ASP A 645 -0.28 -23.45 -12.39
C ASP A 645 0.27 -24.36 -11.28
N PHE A 646 -0.22 -25.60 -11.18
CA PHE A 646 0.36 -26.61 -10.27
C PHE A 646 1.79 -26.99 -10.66
N LEU A 647 2.06 -27.18 -11.96
CA LEU A 647 3.42 -27.41 -12.46
C LEU A 647 4.35 -26.20 -12.20
N VAL A 648 3.84 -24.96 -12.31
CA VAL A 648 4.60 -23.75 -11.97
C VAL A 648 4.93 -23.69 -10.47
N LEU A 649 4.00 -24.06 -9.59
CA LEU A 649 4.26 -24.13 -8.15
C LEU A 649 5.37 -25.15 -7.81
N LEU A 650 5.36 -26.33 -8.44
CA LEU A 650 6.41 -27.34 -8.29
C LEU A 650 7.77 -26.83 -8.81
N ALA A 651 7.77 -26.07 -9.91
CA ALA A 651 8.99 -25.46 -10.45
C ALA A 651 9.53 -24.35 -9.53
N LEU A 652 8.67 -23.58 -8.85
CA LEU A 652 9.10 -22.50 -7.95
C LEU A 652 9.83 -23.01 -6.71
N GLN A 653 9.46 -24.19 -6.20
CA GLN A 653 10.07 -24.83 -5.02
C GLN A 653 11.47 -25.40 -5.30
N ASN A 654 11.73 -25.90 -6.51
CA ASN A 654 13.01 -26.49 -6.87
C ASN A 654 14.01 -25.43 -7.36
N SER A 655 14.79 -24.88 -6.42
CA SER A 655 15.83 -23.87 -6.72
C SER A 655 17.06 -24.42 -7.47
N LYS A 656 17.23 -25.74 -7.59
CA LYS A 656 18.39 -26.33 -8.26
C LYS A 656 18.10 -26.60 -9.73
N ARG A 657 19.08 -26.25 -10.57
CA ARG A 657 19.17 -26.38 -12.04
C ARG A 657 18.94 -27.82 -12.55
N ASN A 658 17.79 -28.43 -12.28
CA ASN A 658 17.42 -29.71 -12.88
C ASN A 658 16.79 -29.42 -14.25
N LEU A 659 17.64 -29.20 -15.24
CA LEU A 659 17.25 -28.99 -16.65
C LEU A 659 16.28 -30.07 -17.14
N ILE A 660 16.49 -31.30 -16.70
CA ILE A 660 15.66 -32.47 -17.00
C ILE A 660 14.23 -32.30 -16.46
N LEU A 661 14.08 -31.83 -15.21
CA LEU A 661 12.77 -31.61 -14.60
C LEU A 661 12.02 -30.50 -15.36
N ASN A 662 12.72 -29.42 -15.74
CA ASN A 662 12.15 -28.34 -16.54
C ASN A 662 11.78 -28.79 -17.97
N GLN A 663 12.55 -29.69 -18.59
CA GLN A 663 12.23 -30.30 -19.89
C GLN A 663 11.02 -31.22 -19.80
N ILE A 664 10.90 -32.01 -18.72
CA ILE A 664 9.72 -32.82 -18.44
C ILE A 664 8.49 -31.92 -18.22
N PHE A 665 8.62 -30.83 -17.47
CA PHE A 665 7.55 -29.87 -17.26
C PHE A 665 7.12 -29.17 -18.54
N LEU A 666 8.07 -28.77 -19.39
CA LEU A 666 7.79 -28.21 -20.71
C LEU A 666 7.09 -29.24 -21.61
N GLY A 667 7.56 -30.49 -21.58
CA GLY A 667 6.94 -31.62 -22.27
C GLY A 667 5.50 -31.86 -21.83
N MET A 668 5.23 -31.86 -20.52
CA MET A 668 3.87 -31.97 -19.97
C MET A 668 2.99 -30.78 -20.35
N ARG A 669 3.53 -29.55 -20.41
CA ARG A 669 2.80 -28.36 -20.84
C ARG A 669 2.45 -28.40 -22.33
N ILE A 670 3.36 -28.89 -23.17
CA ILE A 670 3.12 -29.09 -24.60
C ILE A 670 2.11 -30.24 -24.81
N ALA A 671 2.22 -31.34 -24.07
CA ALA A 671 1.32 -32.49 -24.17
C ALA A 671 -0.11 -32.17 -23.70
N SER A 672 -0.26 -31.38 -22.63
CA SER A 672 -1.57 -30.92 -22.17
C SER A 672 -2.20 -29.93 -23.16
N TRP A 673 -1.41 -29.06 -23.77
CA TRP A 673 -1.89 -28.14 -24.80
C TRP A 673 -2.28 -28.89 -26.09
N SER A 674 -1.47 -29.86 -26.52
CA SER A 674 -1.78 -30.69 -27.67
C SER A 674 -3.01 -31.55 -27.42
N HIS A 675 -3.22 -32.08 -26.22
CA HIS A 675 -4.44 -32.80 -25.86
C HIS A 675 -5.70 -31.93 -25.98
N VAL A 676 -5.68 -30.70 -25.45
CA VAL A 676 -6.80 -29.75 -25.58
C VAL A 676 -7.02 -29.38 -27.05
N PHE A 677 -5.95 -29.07 -27.79
CA PHE A 677 -6.03 -28.69 -29.20
C PHE A 677 -6.56 -29.83 -30.06
N VAL A 678 -6.05 -31.06 -29.87
CA VAL A 678 -6.42 -32.26 -30.61
C VAL A 678 -7.86 -32.66 -30.30
N ILE A 679 -8.30 -32.64 -29.05
CA ILE A 679 -9.70 -32.96 -28.71
C ILE A 679 -10.66 -31.93 -29.30
N VAL A 680 -10.35 -30.64 -29.18
CA VAL A 680 -11.21 -29.58 -29.72
C VAL A 680 -11.24 -29.64 -31.26
N TRP A 681 -10.11 -29.90 -31.92
CA TRP A 681 -10.04 -30.01 -33.38
C TRP A 681 -10.59 -31.31 -33.95
N LEU A 682 -10.38 -32.47 -33.31
CA LEU A 682 -11.02 -33.73 -33.72
C LEU A 682 -12.53 -33.65 -33.54
N TRP A 683 -12.99 -33.06 -32.44
CA TRP A 683 -14.42 -32.84 -32.22
C TRP A 683 -15.00 -31.86 -33.24
N TYR A 684 -14.27 -30.80 -33.60
CA TYR A 684 -14.65 -29.88 -34.69
C TYR A 684 -14.61 -30.54 -36.07
N GLY A 685 -13.60 -31.36 -36.36
CA GLY A 685 -13.45 -32.10 -37.62
C GLY A 685 -14.52 -33.19 -37.81
N LEU A 686 -14.86 -33.92 -36.76
CA LEU A 686 -15.99 -34.86 -36.72
C LEU A 686 -17.35 -34.15 -36.90
N SER A 687 -17.44 -32.89 -36.51
CA SER A 687 -18.64 -32.07 -36.69
C SER A 687 -18.76 -31.48 -38.09
N ILE A 688 -17.63 -31.15 -38.73
CA ILE A 688 -17.56 -30.81 -40.17
C ILE A 688 -18.04 -31.98 -41.04
N TRP A 689 -17.94 -33.22 -40.57
CA TRP A 689 -18.49 -34.39 -41.25
C TRP A 689 -20.02 -34.35 -41.44
N ASN A 690 -20.73 -33.45 -40.74
CA ASN A 690 -22.16 -33.18 -40.91
C ASN A 690 -22.46 -31.87 -41.68
N SER A 691 -21.47 -31.36 -42.41
CA SER A 691 -21.57 -30.13 -43.21
C SER A 691 -22.63 -30.24 -44.33
N PRO A 692 -23.36 -29.15 -44.63
CA PRO A 692 -24.28 -29.07 -45.79
C PRO A 692 -23.62 -29.44 -47.12
N VAL A 693 -22.30 -29.23 -47.23
CA VAL A 693 -21.50 -29.54 -48.44
C VAL A 693 -21.41 -31.06 -48.65
N LEU A 694 -21.24 -31.83 -47.57
CA LEU A 694 -21.17 -33.29 -47.68
C LEU A 694 -22.56 -33.91 -47.85
N GLN A 695 -23.59 -33.34 -47.22
CA GLN A 695 -25.00 -33.70 -47.46
C GLN A 695 -25.41 -33.49 -48.92
N TYR A 696 -24.84 -32.48 -49.59
CA TYR A 696 -24.99 -32.26 -51.03
C TYR A 696 -24.33 -33.36 -51.87
N PHE A 697 -23.10 -33.78 -51.54
CA PHE A 697 -22.46 -34.92 -52.20
C PHE A 697 -23.23 -36.23 -51.97
N TYR A 698 -23.74 -36.46 -50.76
CA TYR A 698 -24.56 -37.63 -50.45
C TYR A 698 -25.89 -37.63 -51.23
N HIS A 699 -26.53 -36.46 -51.37
CA HIS A 699 -27.71 -36.30 -52.20
C HIS A 699 -27.42 -36.63 -53.68
N GLN A 700 -26.26 -36.24 -54.21
CA GLN A 700 -25.88 -36.57 -55.60
C GLN A 700 -25.60 -38.06 -55.84
N ILE A 701 -25.16 -38.81 -54.81
CA ILE A 701 -24.80 -40.24 -54.95
C ILE A 701 -26.02 -41.16 -54.83
N TYR A 702 -26.99 -40.80 -53.98
CA TYR A 702 -28.09 -41.70 -53.61
C TYR A 702 -29.47 -41.31 -54.15
N HIS A 703 -29.69 -40.06 -54.59
CA HIS A 703 -30.94 -39.64 -55.24
C HIS A 703 -30.77 -39.56 -56.76
N ASN A 704 -30.84 -40.72 -57.42
CA ASN A 704 -30.60 -40.84 -58.87
C ASN A 704 -31.83 -40.54 -59.74
N SER A 705 -33.03 -40.46 -59.15
CA SER A 705 -34.28 -40.15 -59.86
C SER A 705 -35.01 -38.93 -59.24
N PRO A 706 -35.67 -38.07 -60.04
CA PRO A 706 -36.34 -36.86 -59.55
C PRO A 706 -37.55 -37.15 -58.65
N THR A 707 -38.06 -38.39 -58.67
CA THR A 707 -39.17 -38.83 -57.80
C THR A 707 -38.74 -39.23 -56.40
N ASP A 708 -37.45 -39.51 -56.19
CA ASP A 708 -36.90 -39.91 -54.87
C ASP A 708 -36.49 -38.70 -54.02
N CYS A 709 -36.33 -37.52 -54.64
CA CYS A 709 -35.91 -36.29 -53.98
C CYS A 709 -37.11 -35.52 -53.38
N CYS A 710 -37.09 -35.24 -52.07
CA CYS A 710 -38.14 -34.46 -51.40
C CYS A 710 -38.16 -32.97 -51.79
N GLY A 711 -37.11 -32.47 -52.44
CA GLY A 711 -36.96 -31.07 -52.87
C GLY A 711 -37.49 -30.73 -54.27
N GLU A 712 -38.35 -31.58 -54.86
CA GLU A 712 -38.87 -31.41 -56.23
C GLU A 712 -37.74 -31.23 -57.26
N GLY A 713 -36.68 -32.06 -57.15
CA GLY A 713 -35.52 -32.04 -58.05
C GLY A 713 -34.40 -31.04 -57.70
N SER A 714 -34.55 -30.25 -56.62
CA SER A 714 -33.48 -29.37 -56.13
C SER A 714 -32.82 -29.94 -54.87
N ALA A 715 -31.52 -30.24 -54.97
CA ALA A 715 -30.71 -30.72 -53.85
C ALA A 715 -30.70 -29.73 -52.67
N ALA A 716 -30.63 -28.42 -52.96
CA ALA A 716 -30.65 -27.38 -51.94
C ALA A 716 -31.98 -27.34 -51.16
N LYS A 717 -33.12 -27.53 -51.85
CA LYS A 717 -34.43 -27.64 -51.16
C LYS A 717 -34.53 -28.92 -50.34
N CYS A 718 -34.00 -30.03 -50.84
CA CYS A 718 -34.02 -31.31 -50.13
C CYS A 718 -33.20 -31.27 -48.83
N ILE A 719 -32.07 -30.56 -48.84
CA ILE A 719 -31.18 -30.40 -47.67
C ILE A 719 -31.76 -29.39 -46.65
N MET A 720 -32.51 -28.39 -47.10
CA MET A 720 -33.06 -27.32 -46.25
C MET A 720 -34.47 -27.60 -45.69
N LEU A 721 -35.25 -28.51 -46.30
CA LEU A 721 -36.59 -28.86 -45.84
C LEU A 721 -36.50 -29.82 -44.65
N LYS A 722 -36.74 -29.31 -43.43
CA LYS A 722 -36.88 -30.14 -42.23
C LYS A 722 -38.12 -31.03 -42.32
N ASP A 723 -37.96 -32.28 -41.93
CA ASP A 723 -39.00 -33.33 -41.94
C ASP A 723 -40.03 -33.15 -40.78
N SER A 724 -40.64 -31.96 -40.71
CA SER A 724 -41.66 -31.63 -39.72
C SER A 724 -42.90 -32.51 -39.90
N SER A 725 -43.61 -32.80 -38.81
CA SER A 725 -44.86 -33.57 -38.86
C SER A 725 -45.86 -32.90 -39.80
N GLU A 726 -46.00 -31.58 -39.72
CA GLU A 726 -46.87 -30.77 -40.59
C GLU A 726 -46.51 -30.89 -42.08
N TYR A 727 -45.23 -30.95 -42.43
CA TYR A 727 -44.81 -31.12 -43.82
C TYR A 727 -45.04 -32.54 -44.34
N ARG A 728 -44.82 -33.57 -43.51
CA ARG A 728 -45.20 -34.95 -43.84
C ARG A 728 -46.72 -35.08 -43.99
N HIS A 729 -47.50 -34.40 -43.15
CA HIS A 729 -48.96 -34.31 -43.27
C HIS A 729 -49.38 -33.60 -44.55
N PHE A 730 -48.76 -32.46 -44.90
CA PHE A 730 -49.01 -31.75 -46.15
C PHE A 730 -48.67 -32.61 -47.37
N LYS A 731 -47.56 -33.37 -47.34
CA LYS A 731 -47.17 -34.27 -48.44
C LYS A 731 -48.14 -35.44 -48.60
N ALA A 732 -48.60 -36.04 -47.50
CA ALA A 732 -49.63 -37.08 -47.53
C ALA A 732 -50.96 -36.56 -48.10
N LEU A 733 -51.33 -35.32 -47.74
CA LEU A 733 -52.54 -34.66 -48.24
C LEU A 733 -52.42 -34.26 -49.72
N LYS A 734 -51.24 -33.77 -50.14
CA LYS A 734 -50.91 -33.47 -51.54
C LYS A 734 -50.91 -34.75 -52.39
N LYS A 735 -50.38 -35.86 -51.88
CA LYS A 735 -50.40 -37.17 -52.56
C LYS A 735 -51.83 -37.69 -52.71
N ALA A 736 -52.62 -37.66 -51.63
CA ALA A 736 -54.03 -38.06 -51.67
C ALA A 736 -54.85 -37.18 -52.63
N TYR A 737 -54.59 -35.87 -52.67
CA TYR A 737 -55.22 -34.95 -53.63
C TYR A 737 -54.84 -35.28 -55.08
N ILE A 738 -53.57 -35.56 -55.35
CA ILE A 738 -53.10 -35.92 -56.70
C ILE A 738 -53.68 -37.28 -57.13
N GLU A 739 -53.76 -38.27 -56.24
CA GLU A 739 -54.42 -39.55 -56.54
C GLU A 739 -55.90 -39.35 -56.86
N VAL A 740 -56.62 -38.51 -56.11
CA VAL A 740 -58.03 -38.15 -56.40
C VAL A 740 -58.15 -37.42 -57.74
N LYS A 741 -57.22 -36.51 -58.05
CA LYS A 741 -57.19 -35.77 -59.31
C LYS A 741 -56.93 -36.70 -60.50
N ILE A 742 -55.98 -37.63 -60.38
CA ILE A 742 -55.67 -38.63 -61.40
C ILE A 742 -56.82 -39.61 -61.58
N SER A 743 -57.48 -40.05 -60.50
CA SER A 743 -58.69 -40.87 -60.58
C SER A 743 -59.85 -40.11 -61.24
N HIS A 744 -60.01 -38.82 -60.96
CA HIS A 744 -61.00 -37.96 -61.61
C HIS A 744 -60.68 -37.73 -63.10
N GLU A 745 -59.43 -37.49 -63.46
CA GLU A 745 -58.99 -37.35 -64.85
C GLU A 745 -59.10 -38.67 -65.64
N LYS A 746 -58.81 -39.82 -65.00
CA LYS A 746 -59.08 -41.17 -65.56
C LYS A 746 -60.58 -41.43 -65.75
N LEU A 747 -61.43 -40.91 -64.86
CA LEU A 747 -62.88 -40.97 -65.00
C LEU A 747 -63.39 -40.07 -66.12
N CYS A 748 -62.89 -38.84 -66.24
CA CYS A 748 -63.23 -37.91 -67.32
C CYS A 748 -62.78 -38.43 -68.70
N THR A 749 -61.62 -39.09 -68.78
CA THR A 749 -61.16 -39.75 -70.01
C THR A 749 -61.95 -41.04 -70.32
N SER A 750 -62.43 -41.77 -69.31
CA SER A 750 -63.36 -42.90 -69.53
C SER A 750 -64.77 -42.48 -69.97
N THR A 751 -65.15 -41.21 -69.81
CA THR A 751 -66.47 -40.70 -70.24
C THR A 751 -66.48 -40.32 -71.74
N PHE A 752 -65.32 -40.21 -72.38
CA PHE A 752 -65.20 -39.98 -73.83
C PHE A 752 -65.17 -41.27 -74.67
N CYS A 753 -65.11 -42.44 -74.04
CA CYS A 753 -65.18 -43.76 -74.69
C CYS A 753 -66.07 -44.72 -73.89
N ASN A 754 -67.38 -44.46 -73.84
CA ASN A 754 -68.48 -45.44 -73.87
C ASN A 754 -69.80 -44.75 -73.50
N SER A 755 -70.72 -44.72 -74.47
CA SER A 755 -72.13 -44.39 -74.29
C SER A 755 -72.87 -45.57 -73.64
N SER A 756 -73.93 -45.24 -72.89
CA SER A 756 -74.89 -46.11 -72.19
C SER A 756 -74.52 -46.54 -70.76
N ALA A 757 -75.26 -45.97 -69.79
CA ALA A 757 -75.84 -46.64 -68.62
C ALA A 757 -76.20 -45.59 -67.54
N THR A 758 -77.47 -45.20 -67.54
CA THR A 758 -78.15 -44.52 -66.45
C THR A 758 -78.31 -45.47 -65.27
N GLU A 759 -77.33 -45.50 -64.36
CA GLU A 759 -77.44 -46.04 -62.99
C GLU A 759 -76.08 -45.87 -62.32
N ASN A 760 -75.82 -44.75 -61.63
CA ASN A 760 -74.74 -44.65 -60.63
C ASN A 760 -74.64 -43.27 -59.95
N SER A 761 -75.62 -42.38 -60.04
CA SER A 761 -75.56 -41.10 -59.30
C SER A 761 -75.61 -41.32 -57.78
N SER A 762 -76.38 -42.31 -57.32
CA SER A 762 -76.49 -42.68 -55.91
C SER A 762 -75.23 -43.34 -55.35
N ALA A 763 -74.62 -44.29 -56.08
CA ALA A 763 -73.35 -44.91 -55.67
C ALA A 763 -72.18 -43.91 -55.69
N LYS A 764 -72.14 -43.01 -56.69
CA LYS A 764 -71.17 -41.91 -56.77
C LYS A 764 -71.33 -40.92 -55.61
N ALA A 765 -72.56 -40.56 -55.25
CA ALA A 765 -72.84 -39.74 -54.08
C ALA A 765 -72.48 -40.46 -52.78
N PHE A 766 -72.77 -41.76 -52.66
CA PHE A 766 -72.47 -42.55 -51.47
C PHE A 766 -70.97 -42.72 -51.26
N GLN A 767 -70.19 -42.92 -52.31
CA GLN A 767 -68.74 -43.05 -52.24
C GLN A 767 -68.06 -41.69 -51.94
N ALA A 768 -68.58 -40.59 -52.50
CA ALA A 768 -68.15 -39.24 -52.16
C ALA A 768 -68.49 -38.89 -50.69
N ILE A 769 -69.70 -39.23 -50.21
CA ILE A 769 -70.11 -39.03 -48.82
C ILE A 769 -69.27 -39.91 -47.89
N LYS A 770 -68.97 -41.17 -48.25
CA LYS A 770 -68.10 -42.07 -47.47
C LYS A 770 -66.68 -41.51 -47.36
N CYS A 771 -66.13 -40.94 -48.44
CA CYS A 771 -64.82 -40.26 -48.45
C CYS A 771 -64.82 -38.95 -47.64
N ILE A 772 -65.87 -38.14 -47.71
CA ILE A 772 -65.99 -36.92 -46.92
C ILE A 772 -66.16 -37.25 -45.43
N MET A 773 -66.91 -38.32 -45.10
CA MET A 773 -67.08 -38.77 -43.72
C MET A 773 -65.80 -39.37 -43.12
N THR A 774 -65.00 -40.12 -43.88
CA THR A 774 -63.67 -40.58 -43.42
C THR A 774 -62.71 -39.41 -43.25
N LEU A 775 -62.75 -38.41 -44.14
CA LEU A 775 -61.96 -37.17 -44.00
C LEU A 775 -62.37 -36.41 -42.74
N LYS A 776 -63.68 -36.27 -42.49
CA LYS A 776 -64.24 -35.58 -41.32
C LYS A 776 -63.94 -36.33 -40.01
N ARG A 777 -63.97 -37.67 -40.01
CA ARG A 777 -63.56 -38.50 -38.85
C ARG A 777 -62.06 -38.40 -38.57
N LYS A 778 -61.20 -38.33 -39.59
CA LYS A 778 -59.76 -38.08 -39.43
C LYS A 778 -59.50 -36.66 -38.89
N LEU A 779 -60.17 -35.64 -39.43
CA LEU A 779 -60.10 -34.27 -38.93
C LEU A 779 -60.59 -34.11 -37.48
N LYS A 780 -61.61 -34.88 -37.07
CA LYS A 780 -62.09 -34.90 -35.68
C LYS A 780 -61.05 -35.53 -34.73
N ARG A 781 -60.43 -36.66 -35.10
CA ARG A 781 -59.32 -37.27 -34.34
C ARG A 781 -58.10 -36.36 -34.20
N ILE A 782 -57.83 -35.55 -35.24
CA ILE A 782 -56.79 -34.51 -35.24
C ILE A 782 -57.10 -33.39 -34.23
N ARG A 783 -58.36 -32.98 -34.09
CA ARG A 783 -58.79 -31.91 -33.17
C ARG A 783 -58.76 -32.33 -31.69
N GLU A 784 -58.91 -33.63 -31.42
CA GLU A 784 -58.91 -34.22 -30.08
C GLU A 784 -57.50 -34.65 -29.61
N GLY A 785 -56.45 -34.41 -30.41
CA GLY A 785 -55.06 -34.64 -30.00
C GLY A 785 -54.61 -36.11 -29.92
N ARG A 786 -55.44 -37.07 -30.34
CA ARG A 786 -55.14 -38.52 -30.34
C ARG A 786 -54.65 -39.01 -31.71
N GLY A 787 -53.67 -38.31 -32.28
CA GLY A 787 -53.15 -38.54 -33.63
C GLY A 787 -51.95 -39.49 -33.71
N GLY A 788 -51.63 -40.23 -32.66
CA GLY A 788 -50.50 -41.16 -32.63
C GLY A 788 -50.85 -42.40 -31.83
N GLU A 789 -51.49 -43.35 -32.48
CA GLU A 789 -51.39 -44.80 -32.22
C GLU A 789 -52.34 -45.49 -33.21
N VAL A 790 -51.75 -46.22 -34.16
CA VAL A 790 -52.38 -47.39 -34.76
C VAL A 790 -51.57 -48.54 -34.19
N GLY A 791 -52.08 -49.15 -33.13
CA GLY A 791 -51.77 -50.53 -32.83
C GLY A 791 -52.51 -51.39 -33.83
N ASP A 792 -51.80 -52.34 -34.44
CA ASP A 792 -52.40 -53.47 -35.14
C ASP A 792 -53.35 -54.19 -34.18
N ASP A 793 -54.62 -54.29 -34.56
CA ASP A 793 -55.48 -55.40 -34.15
C ASP A 793 -56.05 -55.99 -35.44
N ASN A 794 -55.64 -57.24 -35.71
CA ASN A 794 -56.07 -58.07 -36.83
C ASN A 794 -57.53 -58.47 -36.73
N GLU A 795 -58.20 -58.49 -37.89
CA GLU A 795 -59.23 -59.42 -38.42
C GLU A 795 -59.84 -58.70 -39.65
N ASP A 796 -59.72 -59.14 -40.91
CA ASP A 796 -59.34 -60.44 -41.52
C ASP A 796 -58.12 -60.35 -42.45
#